data_AF-A0A1Z9TZ56-F1
#
_entry.id   AF-A0A1Z9TZ56-F1
#
_cell.length_a   1.000
_cell.length_b   1.000
_cell.length_c   1.000
_cell.angle_alpha   90.00
_cell.angle_beta   90.00
_cell.angle_gamma   90.00
#
_symmetry.space_group_name_H-M   'P 1'
#
loop_
_entity.id
_entity.type
_entity.pdbx_description
1 polymer ?
#
loop_
_entity_poly.entity_id
_entity_poly.type
_entity_poly.pdbx_seq_one_letter_code
_entity_poly.pdbx_strand_id
1 'polypeptide(L)'
;KYNKVVDAWSKCTDRVAGEMMKRISATEKTNEGLKINSVFMMADSGARGSAAQMKQLAGMRGLIAKPSGEIIETPITSNFKEGLTALEYFNSTHGARKGLADTALKTANSGYLTRRLCDVAQDLTITKTSCDNPGSLKLSEIIEGGNVIVSLSERALGRVAAADVKNPISGEKIISKGEMIDEAGCEKIDAAGVKILNVYSVITCSSKAGVCATCYGRDLSRGKMVHEGEAIGMISAQSIGEPGTQLTMRTFHVGGTAQIKQDSQIITKSEGTLRIINTNLLEDSKKNLVVMGRNTQLSLEDDKGNQIALYKIPYGSKLFFQNGDKIKKNSKICEWDPYTTPVIAEKSGTAGFVDLIDGVSIAETTDDATGISTKTVVDWKTQSKNTDLKPRITLRDDKGNVIKKADDNEARYYLVPDSILSVKDGQKIFAGDVIARLPKETSKTKDITGGLPRVAELFEARKAKDSAIIAENNGKVLFGKEVRGKQRISIQSDGGETSNYLIPKGKHINFNPGESIKKGEYLLDGQPLPHDILRILGIEELTEYFVNQVQEVYRLQGVVINDKHIETILRQMLKKIEVKNSGDSNLLPGEIIDRIKFENLNEKLKSEGKKPALGERVLMGITKASLQTDSFISAASFQETTRVLTDASIKGKVDTLQGLKENVIVGRLVPAGTGSVKSLWNKKALKDDEKFLSDQEKANPPETQINQQ
;
A
#
# COMPACT_ATOMS: atom_id res chain seq x y z
N LYS A 1 28.64 -12.42 -5.87
CA LYS A 1 28.72 -13.33 -7.04
C LYS A 1 27.36 -13.83 -7.51
N TYR A 2 26.65 -14.66 -6.73
CA TYR A 2 25.35 -15.25 -7.06
C TYR A 2 24.36 -14.29 -7.75
N ASN A 3 24.06 -13.13 -7.13
CA ASN A 3 23.12 -12.14 -7.71
C ASN A 3 23.53 -11.65 -9.11
N LYS A 4 24.83 -11.45 -9.38
CA LYS A 4 25.33 -11.00 -10.68
C LYS A 4 25.20 -12.09 -11.75
N VAL A 5 25.43 -13.35 -11.36
CA VAL A 5 25.27 -14.50 -12.28
C VAL A 5 23.80 -14.67 -12.65
N VAL A 6 22.90 -14.61 -11.67
CA VAL A 6 21.46 -14.66 -11.88
C VAL A 6 20.99 -13.49 -12.76
N ASP A 7 21.46 -12.27 -12.52
CA ASP A 7 21.15 -11.10 -13.35
C ASP A 7 21.65 -11.25 -14.80
N ALA A 8 22.89 -11.75 -14.98
CA ALA A 8 23.45 -12.01 -16.31
C ALA A 8 22.60 -13.03 -17.09
N TRP A 9 22.17 -14.12 -16.44
CA TRP A 9 21.28 -15.10 -17.04
C TRP A 9 19.88 -14.58 -17.31
N SER A 10 19.34 -13.72 -16.44
CA SER A 10 18.06 -13.05 -16.67
C SER A 10 18.13 -12.17 -17.91
N LYS A 11 19.17 -11.32 -18.02
CA LYS A 11 19.42 -10.48 -19.20
C LYS A 11 19.63 -11.29 -20.47
N CYS A 12 20.35 -12.41 -20.39
CA CYS A 12 20.51 -13.33 -21.52
C CYS A 12 19.14 -13.89 -21.96
N THR A 13 18.33 -14.33 -21.01
CA THR A 13 16.97 -14.84 -21.25
C THR A 13 16.08 -13.82 -21.94
N ASP A 14 16.11 -12.57 -21.49
CA ASP A 14 15.30 -11.50 -22.08
C ASP A 14 15.80 -11.09 -23.48
N ARG A 15 17.12 -11.13 -23.72
CA ARG A 15 17.71 -10.91 -25.06
C ARG A 15 17.28 -11.99 -26.05
N VAL A 16 17.37 -13.26 -25.66
CA VAL A 16 16.93 -14.39 -26.49
C VAL A 16 15.43 -14.29 -26.77
N ALA A 17 14.62 -13.96 -25.76
CA ALA A 17 13.19 -13.75 -25.93
C ALA A 17 12.88 -12.61 -26.90
N GLY A 18 13.61 -11.49 -26.81
CA GLY A 18 13.46 -10.34 -27.70
C GLY A 18 13.76 -10.68 -29.16
N GLU A 19 14.89 -11.34 -29.43
CA GLU A 19 15.26 -11.77 -30.79
C GLU A 19 14.31 -12.84 -31.35
N MET A 20 13.90 -13.80 -30.51
CA MET A 20 12.88 -14.80 -30.87
C MET A 20 11.55 -14.12 -31.25
N MET A 21 11.08 -13.16 -30.45
CA MET A 21 9.84 -12.45 -30.72
C MET A 21 9.91 -11.65 -32.02
N LYS A 22 11.01 -10.93 -32.29
CA LYS A 22 11.22 -10.22 -33.55
C LYS A 22 11.11 -11.14 -34.77
N ARG A 23 11.66 -12.35 -34.66
CA ARG A 23 11.65 -13.33 -35.75
C ARG A 23 10.29 -14.00 -35.93
N ILE A 24 9.61 -14.36 -34.85
CA ILE A 24 8.31 -15.06 -34.92
C ILE A 24 7.17 -14.13 -35.34
N SER A 25 7.29 -12.82 -35.08
CA SER A 25 6.33 -11.81 -35.52
C SER A 25 6.56 -11.33 -36.96
N ALA A 26 7.75 -11.60 -37.52
CA ALA A 26 8.07 -11.19 -38.89
C ALA A 26 7.15 -11.93 -39.87
N THR A 27 6.41 -11.18 -40.67
CA THR A 27 5.54 -11.75 -41.70
C THR A 27 6.32 -11.91 -43.01
N GLU A 28 6.49 -13.14 -43.47
CA GLU A 28 7.11 -13.41 -44.77
C GLU A 28 6.04 -13.31 -45.87
N LYS A 29 6.26 -12.40 -46.83
CA LYS A 29 5.45 -12.33 -48.06
C LYS A 29 6.03 -13.31 -49.07
N THR A 30 5.35 -14.42 -49.30
CA THR A 30 5.65 -15.35 -50.39
C THR A 30 4.68 -15.12 -51.54
N ASN A 31 5.00 -15.64 -52.74
CA ASN A 31 4.16 -15.54 -53.93
C ASN A 31 2.77 -16.21 -53.76
N GLU A 32 2.60 -17.04 -52.73
CA GLU A 32 1.36 -17.74 -52.37
C GLU A 32 0.55 -17.05 -51.25
N GLY A 33 1.05 -15.94 -50.68
CA GLY A 33 0.36 -15.15 -49.65
C GLY A 33 1.23 -14.68 -48.48
N LEU A 34 0.58 -14.16 -47.43
CA LEU A 34 1.21 -13.78 -46.17
C LEU A 34 1.36 -15.02 -45.28
N LYS A 35 2.59 -15.48 -45.05
CA LYS A 35 2.86 -16.59 -44.14
C LYS A 35 3.07 -16.06 -42.73
N ILE A 36 2.03 -16.16 -41.90
CA ILE A 36 2.06 -15.74 -40.49
C ILE A 36 2.16 -16.99 -39.61
N ASN A 37 2.96 -16.92 -38.54
CA ASN A 37 3.06 -18.01 -37.58
C ASN A 37 1.78 -18.14 -36.74
N SER A 38 1.16 -19.32 -36.74
CA SER A 38 -0.10 -19.56 -36.02
C SER A 38 0.02 -19.43 -34.50
N VAL A 39 1.17 -19.79 -33.91
CA VAL A 39 1.41 -19.64 -32.46
C VAL A 39 1.55 -18.17 -32.08
N PHE A 40 2.20 -17.37 -32.94
CA PHE A 40 2.24 -15.93 -32.77
C PHE A 40 0.84 -15.32 -32.89
N MET A 41 0.04 -15.72 -33.89
CA MET A 41 -1.35 -15.26 -34.02
C MET A 41 -2.20 -15.57 -32.78
N MET A 42 -2.05 -16.76 -32.18
CA MET A 42 -2.78 -17.12 -30.95
C MET A 42 -2.43 -16.23 -29.75
N ALA A 43 -1.15 -15.86 -29.62
CA ALA A 43 -0.69 -15.01 -28.54
C ALA A 43 -1.00 -13.52 -28.79
N ASP A 44 -0.81 -13.04 -30.03
CA ASP A 44 -1.04 -11.64 -30.42
C ASP A 44 -2.53 -11.28 -30.42
N SER A 45 -3.38 -12.20 -30.88
CA SER A 45 -4.85 -12.04 -30.78
C SER A 45 -5.39 -12.08 -29.34
N GLY A 46 -4.57 -12.47 -28.36
CA GLY A 46 -4.98 -12.67 -26.99
C GLY A 46 -5.89 -13.89 -26.76
N ALA A 47 -6.10 -14.73 -27.79
CA ALA A 47 -6.96 -15.91 -27.70
C ALA A 47 -6.44 -16.91 -26.65
N ARG A 48 -5.15 -17.28 -26.75
CA ARG A 48 -4.45 -18.10 -25.75
C ARG A 48 -2.96 -18.05 -26.00
N GLY A 49 -2.18 -17.82 -24.95
CA GLY A 49 -0.73 -17.73 -25.07
C GLY A 49 -0.23 -16.40 -24.53
N SER A 50 1.03 -16.35 -24.13
CA SER A 50 1.72 -15.13 -23.72
C SER A 50 3.14 -15.15 -24.25
N ALA A 51 3.78 -13.98 -24.33
CA ALA A 51 5.19 -13.88 -24.68
C ALA A 51 6.08 -14.74 -23.77
N ALA A 52 5.72 -14.88 -22.50
CA ALA A 52 6.42 -15.76 -21.55
C ALA A 52 6.31 -17.24 -21.93
N GLN A 53 5.15 -17.71 -22.39
CA GLN A 53 4.96 -19.08 -22.87
C GLN A 53 5.67 -19.32 -24.20
N MET A 54 5.60 -18.36 -25.14
CA MET A 54 6.33 -18.44 -26.40
C MET A 54 7.84 -18.52 -26.18
N LYS A 55 8.37 -17.75 -25.22
CA LYS A 55 9.77 -17.80 -24.80
C LYS A 55 10.20 -19.22 -24.38
N GLN A 56 9.37 -19.92 -23.62
CA GLN A 56 9.68 -21.30 -23.19
C GLN A 56 9.59 -22.31 -24.34
N LEU A 57 8.73 -22.05 -25.34
CA LEU A 57 8.56 -22.93 -26.50
C LEU A 57 9.71 -22.84 -27.51
N ALA A 58 10.18 -21.63 -27.82
CA ALA A 58 11.09 -21.40 -28.96
C ALA A 58 12.35 -20.57 -28.63
N GLY A 59 12.46 -20.04 -27.41
CA GLY A 59 13.61 -19.26 -26.95
C GLY A 59 14.45 -20.09 -26.00
N MET A 60 14.39 -19.75 -24.71
CA MET A 60 14.97 -20.55 -23.63
C MET A 60 14.02 -20.52 -22.43
N ARG A 61 13.98 -21.62 -21.67
CA ARG A 61 13.11 -21.66 -20.48
C ARG A 61 13.62 -20.74 -19.36
N GLY A 62 14.94 -20.62 -19.21
CA GLY A 62 15.59 -19.66 -18.32
C GLY A 62 15.71 -20.15 -16.87
N LEU A 63 15.67 -19.21 -15.93
CA LEU A 63 15.91 -19.45 -14.50
C LEU A 63 14.69 -20.04 -13.79
N ILE A 64 14.93 -21.01 -12.90
CA ILE A 64 13.91 -21.71 -12.11
C ILE A 64 14.10 -21.41 -10.62
N ALA A 65 13.00 -21.31 -9.88
CA ALA A 65 13.03 -21.14 -8.43
C ALA A 65 13.07 -22.50 -7.70
N LYS A 66 13.89 -22.58 -6.65
CA LYS A 66 13.88 -23.66 -5.66
C LYS A 66 12.60 -23.61 -4.82
N PRO A 67 12.25 -24.69 -4.10
CA PRO A 67 11.14 -24.66 -3.15
C PRO A 67 11.31 -23.60 -2.05
N SER A 68 12.55 -23.28 -1.68
CA SER A 68 12.89 -22.19 -0.75
C SER A 68 12.54 -20.78 -1.29
N GLY A 69 12.31 -20.63 -2.59
CA GLY A 69 12.10 -19.34 -3.27
C GLY A 69 13.38 -18.72 -3.85
N GLU A 70 14.55 -19.26 -3.51
CA GLU A 70 15.82 -18.86 -4.13
C GLU A 70 15.89 -19.32 -5.59
N ILE A 71 16.59 -18.57 -6.43
CA ILE A 71 16.77 -18.93 -7.84
C ILE A 71 17.91 -19.93 -7.98
N ILE A 72 17.76 -20.93 -8.84
CA ILE A 72 18.86 -21.82 -9.20
C ILE A 72 19.78 -21.05 -10.16
N GLU A 73 21.06 -20.95 -9.81
CA GLU A 73 22.04 -20.19 -10.61
C GLU A 73 22.31 -20.79 -12.00
N THR A 74 22.07 -22.10 -12.17
CA THR A 74 22.14 -22.81 -13.44
C THR A 74 20.78 -22.73 -14.16
N PRO A 75 20.67 -21.96 -15.27
CA PRO A 75 19.43 -21.86 -16.03
C PRO A 75 19.19 -23.11 -16.88
N ILE A 76 17.96 -23.25 -17.37
CA ILE A 76 17.61 -24.17 -18.45
C ILE A 76 17.81 -23.42 -19.77
N THR A 77 18.87 -23.77 -20.50
CA THR A 77 19.20 -23.14 -21.78
C THR A 77 18.32 -23.66 -22.91
N SER A 78 17.88 -24.91 -22.82
CA SER A 78 17.04 -25.56 -23.83
C SER A 78 15.60 -25.03 -23.79
N ASN A 79 14.90 -25.17 -24.92
CA ASN A 79 13.46 -24.90 -25.02
C ASN A 79 12.64 -26.19 -25.27
N PHE A 80 11.31 -26.09 -25.23
CA PHE A 80 10.45 -27.27 -25.43
C PHE A 80 10.55 -27.88 -26.83
N LYS A 81 10.96 -27.10 -27.84
CA LYS A 81 11.15 -27.62 -29.20
C LYS A 81 12.44 -28.46 -29.32
N GLU A 82 13.50 -28.05 -28.62
CA GLU A 82 14.78 -28.77 -28.55
C GLU A 82 14.71 -30.00 -27.65
N GLY A 83 13.81 -29.98 -26.67
CA GLY A 83 13.73 -30.99 -25.61
C GLY A 83 14.56 -30.60 -24.39
N LEU A 84 14.30 -31.27 -23.27
CA LEU A 84 15.00 -31.01 -22.00
C LEU A 84 15.84 -32.23 -21.63
N THR A 85 17.07 -31.99 -21.16
CA THR A 85 17.88 -33.06 -20.55
C THR A 85 17.25 -33.54 -19.23
N ALA A 86 17.65 -34.71 -18.75
CA ALA A 86 17.13 -35.26 -17.49
C ALA A 86 17.35 -34.31 -16.30
N LEU A 87 18.51 -33.62 -16.25
CA LEU A 87 18.83 -32.66 -15.20
C LEU A 87 18.00 -31.39 -15.31
N GLU A 88 17.84 -30.82 -16.51
CA GLU A 88 16.99 -29.64 -16.73
C GLU A 88 15.53 -29.93 -16.41
N TYR A 89 15.02 -31.10 -16.80
CA TYR A 89 13.68 -31.54 -16.46
C TYR A 89 13.52 -31.68 -14.94
N PHE A 90 14.45 -32.36 -14.26
CA PHE A 90 14.43 -32.52 -12.81
C PHE A 90 14.47 -31.17 -12.07
N ASN A 91 15.33 -30.25 -12.48
CA ASN A 91 15.38 -28.89 -11.92
C ASN A 91 14.05 -28.16 -12.12
N SER A 92 13.41 -28.30 -13.28
CA SER A 92 12.10 -27.73 -13.55
C SER A 92 10.97 -28.32 -12.68
N THR A 93 11.06 -29.58 -12.24
CA THR A 93 10.00 -30.20 -11.43
C THR A 93 9.81 -29.52 -10.07
N HIS A 94 10.86 -28.95 -9.50
CA HIS A 94 10.81 -28.29 -8.20
C HIS A 94 9.87 -27.08 -8.21
N GLY A 95 10.02 -26.20 -9.20
CA GLY A 95 9.13 -25.05 -9.38
C GLY A 95 7.70 -25.50 -9.66
N ALA A 96 7.52 -26.44 -10.60
CA ALA A 96 6.20 -26.95 -10.97
C ALA A 96 5.43 -27.56 -9.78
N ARG A 97 6.10 -28.41 -8.98
CA ARG A 97 5.50 -29.05 -7.80
C ARG A 97 5.14 -28.01 -6.72
N LYS A 98 6.01 -27.04 -6.48
CA LYS A 98 5.72 -25.93 -5.56
C LYS A 98 4.52 -25.12 -6.02
N GLY A 99 4.48 -24.72 -7.30
CA GLY A 99 3.35 -23.95 -7.86
C GLY A 99 2.01 -24.69 -7.73
N LEU A 100 2.01 -26.00 -7.98
CA LEU A 100 0.83 -26.85 -7.78
C LEU A 100 0.40 -26.93 -6.31
N ALA A 101 1.35 -27.19 -5.40
CA ALA A 101 1.06 -27.27 -3.97
C ALA A 101 0.57 -25.93 -3.41
N ASP A 102 1.20 -24.82 -3.80
CA ASP A 102 0.80 -23.47 -3.41
C ASP A 102 -0.61 -23.14 -3.93
N THR A 103 -0.93 -23.52 -5.17
CA THR A 103 -2.28 -23.33 -5.71
C THR A 103 -3.32 -24.10 -4.88
N ALA A 104 -3.04 -25.36 -4.55
CA ALA A 104 -3.95 -26.19 -3.76
C ALA A 104 -4.15 -25.64 -2.33
N LEU A 105 -3.07 -25.20 -1.67
CA LEU A 105 -3.12 -24.72 -0.28
C LEU A 105 -3.64 -23.28 -0.17
N LYS A 106 -3.22 -22.37 -1.06
CA LYS A 106 -3.53 -20.94 -0.94
C LYS A 106 -4.95 -20.61 -1.41
N THR A 107 -5.56 -21.44 -2.23
CA THR A 107 -6.98 -21.30 -2.61
C THR A 107 -7.89 -21.29 -1.37
N ALA A 108 -7.62 -22.15 -0.38
CA ALA A 108 -8.38 -22.17 0.87
C ALA A 108 -8.25 -20.86 1.66
N ASN A 109 -7.06 -20.26 1.70
CA ASN A 109 -6.83 -18.98 2.38
C ASN A 109 -7.58 -17.84 1.70
N SER A 110 -7.66 -17.84 0.36
CA SER A 110 -8.44 -16.86 -0.40
C SER A 110 -9.93 -17.01 -0.15
N GLY A 111 -10.48 -18.22 -0.26
CA GLY A 111 -11.89 -18.48 0.01
C GLY A 111 -12.28 -18.09 1.45
N TYR A 112 -11.39 -18.35 2.41
CA TYR A 112 -11.59 -17.94 3.79
C TYR A 112 -11.50 -16.41 3.99
N LEU A 113 -10.65 -15.71 3.25
CA LEU A 113 -10.65 -14.24 3.23
C LEU A 113 -11.97 -13.71 2.65
N THR A 114 -12.43 -14.24 1.52
CA THR A 114 -13.72 -13.85 0.91
C THR A 114 -14.88 -14.02 1.88
N ARG A 115 -14.93 -15.17 2.59
CA ARG A 115 -15.93 -15.40 3.63
C ARG A 115 -15.90 -14.30 4.70
N ARG A 116 -14.71 -13.99 5.25
CA ARG A 116 -14.54 -12.92 6.26
C ARG A 116 -14.93 -11.54 5.75
N LEU A 117 -14.60 -11.22 4.49
CA LEU A 117 -15.00 -9.97 3.85
C LEU A 117 -16.52 -9.88 3.72
N CYS A 118 -17.20 -10.97 3.37
CA CYS A 118 -18.67 -10.99 3.37
C CYS A 118 -19.22 -10.80 4.78
N ASP A 119 -18.68 -11.50 5.77
CA ASP A 119 -19.20 -11.44 7.15
C ASP A 119 -19.12 -10.03 7.76
N VAL A 120 -18.09 -9.25 7.42
CA VAL A 120 -17.96 -7.86 7.89
C VAL A 120 -18.81 -6.86 7.09
N ALA A 121 -19.08 -7.15 5.80
CA ALA A 121 -19.68 -6.19 4.87
C ALA A 121 -21.19 -6.41 4.62
N GLN A 122 -21.76 -7.54 5.02
CA GLN A 122 -23.15 -7.92 4.72
C GLN A 122 -24.21 -6.89 5.09
N ASP A 123 -24.00 -6.10 6.15
CA ASP A 123 -25.01 -5.16 6.62
C ASP A 123 -25.00 -3.84 5.83
N LEU A 124 -24.11 -3.70 4.85
CA LEU A 124 -23.98 -2.46 4.07
C LEU A 124 -24.83 -2.49 2.80
N THR A 125 -25.90 -1.72 2.83
CA THR A 125 -26.82 -1.50 1.71
C THR A 125 -26.92 -0.01 1.35
N ILE A 126 -27.40 0.29 0.14
CA ILE A 126 -27.82 1.64 -0.22
C ILE A 126 -29.18 1.92 0.41
N THR A 127 -29.28 2.98 1.20
CA THR A 127 -30.50 3.27 1.98
C THR A 127 -31.24 4.52 1.53
N LYS A 128 -30.55 5.45 0.88
CA LYS A 128 -31.14 6.69 0.36
C LYS A 128 -30.37 7.20 -0.87
N THR A 129 -30.99 8.04 -1.67
CA THR A 129 -30.33 8.68 -2.83
C THR A 129 -29.16 9.58 -2.44
N SER A 130 -29.36 10.53 -1.52
CA SER A 130 -28.31 11.47 -1.07
C SER A 130 -28.30 11.66 0.45
N CYS A 131 -27.13 11.91 1.02
CA CYS A 131 -26.99 12.27 2.43
C CYS A 131 -26.82 13.77 2.64
N ASP A 132 -27.03 14.22 3.87
CA ASP A 132 -27.25 15.63 4.18
C ASP A 132 -25.95 16.43 4.15
N ASN A 133 -24.85 15.81 4.58
CA ASN A 133 -23.52 16.42 4.60
C ASN A 133 -22.43 15.40 4.26
N PRO A 134 -22.28 15.02 2.97
CA PRO A 134 -21.20 14.13 2.53
C PRO A 134 -19.85 14.87 2.53
N GLY A 135 -18.83 14.26 3.14
CA GLY A 135 -17.45 14.72 2.93
C GLY A 135 -16.92 14.31 1.55
N SER A 136 -15.77 14.85 1.15
CA SER A 136 -15.09 14.54 -0.11
C SER A 136 -13.77 13.80 0.13
N LEU A 137 -13.36 12.97 -0.83
CA LEU A 137 -12.02 12.40 -0.90
C LEU A 137 -11.29 13.02 -2.10
N LYS A 138 -10.01 13.36 -1.92
CA LYS A 138 -9.13 13.79 -3.01
C LYS A 138 -8.64 12.54 -3.75
N LEU A 139 -8.87 12.48 -5.05
CA LEU A 139 -8.27 11.49 -5.94
C LEU A 139 -7.23 12.15 -6.82
N SER A 140 -6.12 11.45 -7.01
CA SER A 140 -5.05 11.80 -7.95
C SER A 140 -4.71 10.60 -8.82
N GLU A 141 -4.03 10.86 -9.93
CA GLU A 141 -3.34 9.82 -10.69
C GLU A 141 -2.29 9.10 -9.84
N ILE A 142 -2.08 7.80 -10.09
CA ILE A 142 -1.03 7.03 -9.42
C ILE A 142 0.18 7.00 -10.33
N ILE A 143 1.16 7.86 -10.01
CA ILE A 143 2.42 7.97 -10.74
C ILE A 143 3.50 7.18 -9.99
N GLU A 144 4.14 6.24 -10.66
CA GLU A 144 5.34 5.57 -10.15
C GLU A 144 6.48 5.77 -11.13
N GLY A 145 7.56 6.43 -10.66
CA GLY A 145 8.74 6.66 -11.49
C GLY A 145 8.41 7.34 -12.81
N GLY A 146 7.56 8.37 -12.78
CA GLY A 146 7.14 9.13 -13.97
C GLY A 146 6.24 8.38 -14.96
N ASN A 147 5.83 7.15 -14.63
CA ASN A 147 4.81 6.44 -15.38
C ASN A 147 3.48 6.57 -14.66
N VAL A 148 2.46 7.05 -15.37
CA VAL A 148 1.08 6.94 -14.92
C VAL A 148 0.72 5.45 -14.98
N ILE A 149 0.61 4.80 -13.82
CA ILE A 149 0.16 3.41 -13.74
C ILE A 149 -1.36 3.37 -13.93
N VAL A 150 -2.06 4.27 -13.26
CA VAL A 150 -3.52 4.40 -13.33
C VAL A 150 -3.83 5.88 -13.51
N SER A 151 -4.57 6.18 -14.58
CA SER A 151 -5.02 7.55 -14.85
C SER A 151 -6.05 8.00 -13.81
N LEU A 152 -6.20 9.31 -13.68
CA LEU A 152 -7.25 9.87 -12.82
C LEU A 152 -8.65 9.47 -13.33
N SER A 153 -8.85 9.43 -14.65
CA SER A 153 -10.10 9.04 -15.29
C SER A 153 -10.53 7.61 -14.91
N GLU A 154 -9.63 6.64 -14.95
CA GLU A 154 -9.93 5.25 -14.60
C GLU A 154 -10.36 5.13 -13.13
N ARG A 155 -9.71 5.87 -12.21
CA ARG A 155 -10.08 5.89 -10.78
C ARG A 155 -11.39 6.63 -10.51
N ALA A 156 -11.66 7.68 -11.29
CA ALA A 156 -12.84 8.53 -11.14
C ALA A 156 -14.10 7.93 -11.79
N LEU A 157 -13.94 6.99 -12.72
CA LEU A 157 -15.05 6.38 -13.46
C LEU A 157 -16.15 5.84 -12.53
N GLY A 158 -17.37 6.30 -12.77
CA GLY A 158 -18.56 5.89 -12.03
C GLY A 158 -18.60 6.43 -10.59
N ARG A 159 -17.81 7.46 -10.25
CA ARG A 159 -17.96 8.25 -9.02
C ARG A 159 -18.74 9.53 -9.29
N VAL A 160 -19.09 10.24 -8.23
CA VAL A 160 -19.79 11.53 -8.30
C VAL A 160 -18.86 12.64 -7.83
N ALA A 161 -18.78 13.73 -8.60
CA ALA A 161 -17.93 14.88 -8.28
C ALA A 161 -18.45 15.62 -7.04
N ALA A 162 -17.57 15.85 -6.05
CA ALA A 162 -17.91 16.60 -4.84
C ALA A 162 -17.72 18.11 -4.98
N ALA A 163 -16.96 18.54 -5.99
CA ALA A 163 -16.72 19.93 -6.36
C ALA A 163 -16.72 20.10 -7.88
N ASP A 164 -16.95 21.32 -8.36
CA ASP A 164 -16.86 21.64 -9.78
C ASP A 164 -15.46 21.36 -10.30
N VAL A 165 -15.37 20.54 -11.35
CA VAL A 165 -14.11 20.22 -12.03
C VAL A 165 -13.88 21.23 -13.12
N LYS A 166 -12.77 21.97 -13.05
CA LYS A 166 -12.42 22.99 -14.03
C LYS A 166 -11.20 22.58 -14.82
N ASN A 167 -11.16 23.00 -16.08
CA ASN A 167 -9.96 22.89 -16.89
C ASN A 167 -8.87 23.78 -16.26
N PRO A 168 -7.69 23.24 -15.93
CA PRO A 168 -6.60 24.02 -15.34
C PRO A 168 -6.12 25.18 -16.22
N ILE A 169 -6.29 25.07 -17.55
CA ILE A 169 -5.78 26.02 -18.54
C ILE A 169 -6.86 27.04 -18.93
N SER A 170 -8.05 26.58 -19.36
CA SER A 170 -9.11 27.47 -19.83
C SER A 170 -9.98 28.03 -18.70
N GLY A 171 -9.96 27.41 -17.50
CA GLY A 171 -10.83 27.76 -16.39
C GLY A 171 -12.30 27.35 -16.59
N GLU A 172 -12.65 26.78 -17.75
CA GLU A 172 -14.00 26.32 -18.06
C GLU A 172 -14.39 25.13 -17.18
N LYS A 173 -15.66 25.07 -16.81
CA LYS A 173 -16.20 23.95 -16.04
C LYS A 173 -16.40 22.74 -16.95
N ILE A 174 -15.81 21.62 -16.57
CA ILE A 174 -15.87 20.36 -17.30
C ILE A 174 -17.01 19.49 -16.78
N ILE A 175 -17.08 19.33 -15.45
CA ILE A 175 -18.05 18.51 -14.73
C ILE A 175 -18.57 19.33 -13.54
N SER A 176 -19.89 19.34 -13.36
CA SER A 176 -20.53 20.07 -12.27
C SER A 176 -20.49 19.28 -10.97
N LYS A 177 -20.51 19.98 -9.83
CA LYS A 177 -20.71 19.34 -8.53
C LYS A 177 -22.00 18.50 -8.52
N GLY A 178 -21.90 17.26 -8.03
CA GLY A 178 -23.02 16.32 -7.94
C GLY A 178 -23.28 15.52 -9.22
N GLU A 179 -22.53 15.77 -10.29
CA GLU A 179 -22.61 15.03 -11.54
C GLU A 179 -21.82 13.72 -11.45
N MET A 180 -22.37 12.65 -12.03
CA MET A 180 -21.68 11.36 -12.15
C MET A 180 -20.66 11.44 -13.28
N ILE A 181 -19.47 10.90 -13.02
CA ILE A 181 -18.38 10.82 -13.99
C ILE A 181 -18.58 9.55 -14.81
N ASP A 182 -19.03 9.71 -16.05
CA ASP A 182 -19.17 8.67 -17.06
C ASP A 182 -17.95 8.66 -18.00
N GLU A 183 -17.98 7.80 -19.02
CA GLU A 183 -16.92 7.65 -20.00
C GLU A 183 -16.63 8.97 -20.75
N ALA A 184 -17.68 9.74 -21.08
CA ALA A 184 -17.54 11.04 -21.72
C ALA A 184 -16.92 12.09 -20.77
N GLY A 185 -17.29 12.07 -19.49
CA GLY A 185 -16.66 12.86 -18.44
C GLY A 185 -15.18 12.52 -18.27
N CYS A 186 -14.83 11.23 -18.30
CA CYS A 186 -13.46 10.75 -18.25
C CYS A 186 -12.60 11.28 -19.42
N GLU A 187 -13.10 11.21 -20.65
CA GLU A 187 -12.39 11.76 -21.82
C GLU A 187 -12.12 13.26 -21.67
N LYS A 188 -13.08 14.03 -21.15
CA LYS A 188 -12.90 15.46 -20.90
C LYS A 188 -11.89 15.75 -19.78
N ILE A 189 -11.88 14.93 -18.72
CA ILE A 189 -10.89 15.02 -17.62
C ILE A 189 -9.48 14.79 -18.18
N ASP A 190 -9.31 13.76 -19.00
CA ASP A 190 -8.02 13.41 -19.60
C ASP A 190 -7.56 14.47 -20.61
N ALA A 191 -8.48 14.95 -21.48
CA ALA A 191 -8.18 16.00 -22.45
C ALA A 191 -7.80 17.33 -21.79
N ALA A 192 -8.39 17.65 -20.63
CA ALA A 192 -8.05 18.84 -19.87
C ALA A 192 -6.79 18.69 -19.02
N GLY A 193 -6.26 17.47 -18.85
CA GLY A 193 -5.07 17.21 -18.02
C GLY A 193 -5.30 17.52 -16.54
N VAL A 194 -6.49 17.23 -16.01
CA VAL A 194 -6.81 17.42 -14.58
C VAL A 194 -5.99 16.44 -13.74
N LYS A 195 -5.27 16.92 -12.73
CA LYS A 195 -4.41 16.10 -11.87
C LYS A 195 -5.07 15.63 -10.58
N ILE A 196 -5.97 16.44 -10.04
CA ILE A 196 -6.61 16.21 -8.75
C ILE A 196 -8.10 16.45 -8.89
N LEU A 197 -8.89 15.56 -8.31
CA LEU A 197 -10.35 15.61 -8.33
C LEU A 197 -10.91 15.34 -6.93
N ASN A 198 -11.87 16.14 -6.50
CA ASN A 198 -12.64 15.86 -5.28
C ASN A 198 -13.88 15.05 -5.64
N VAL A 199 -14.00 13.84 -5.10
CA VAL A 199 -15.14 12.94 -5.32
C VAL A 199 -15.84 12.63 -4.01
N TYR A 200 -17.11 12.24 -4.11
CA TYR A 200 -17.76 11.58 -2.99
C TYR A 200 -17.23 10.16 -2.82
N SER A 201 -17.15 9.72 -1.56
CA SER A 201 -16.67 8.38 -1.20
C SER A 201 -17.60 7.75 -0.18
N VAL A 202 -17.63 6.42 -0.20
CA VAL A 202 -18.32 5.61 0.80
C VAL A 202 -17.77 5.89 2.20
N ILE A 203 -16.48 6.21 2.36
CA ILE A 203 -15.85 6.44 3.68
C ILE A 203 -16.35 7.73 4.35
N THR A 204 -16.59 8.77 3.55
CA THR A 204 -17.01 10.11 3.99
C THR A 204 -18.53 10.29 4.04
N CYS A 205 -19.30 9.26 3.68
CA CYS A 205 -20.76 9.31 3.71
C CYS A 205 -21.29 9.47 5.15
N SER A 206 -22.13 10.48 5.37
CA SER A 206 -22.78 10.78 6.65
C SER A 206 -24.05 9.98 6.93
N SER A 207 -24.46 9.09 6.03
CA SER A 207 -25.65 8.25 6.27
C SER A 207 -25.42 7.34 7.50
N LYS A 208 -26.35 7.40 8.45
CA LYS A 208 -26.35 6.61 9.68
C LYS A 208 -26.69 5.14 9.41
N ALA A 209 -27.74 4.89 8.61
CA ALA A 209 -28.06 3.56 8.13
C ALA A 209 -27.48 3.39 6.72
N GLY A 210 -26.62 2.39 6.51
CA GLY A 210 -26.05 2.08 5.19
C GLY A 210 -25.21 3.20 4.57
N VAL A 211 -25.34 3.37 3.26
CA VAL A 211 -24.66 4.38 2.44
C VAL A 211 -25.67 5.02 1.48
N CYS A 212 -25.45 6.27 1.05
CA CYS A 212 -26.27 6.88 0.03
C CYS A 212 -25.77 6.58 -1.39
N ALA A 213 -26.67 6.62 -2.37
CA ALA A 213 -26.32 6.37 -3.77
C ALA A 213 -25.26 7.37 -4.28
N THR A 214 -25.35 8.66 -3.92
CA THR A 214 -24.37 9.70 -4.34
C THR A 214 -22.94 9.42 -3.88
N CYS A 215 -22.74 8.89 -2.68
CA CYS A 215 -21.41 8.57 -2.16
C CYS A 215 -20.80 7.30 -2.77
N TYR A 216 -21.62 6.37 -3.26
CA TYR A 216 -21.17 5.15 -3.93
C TYR A 216 -21.00 5.35 -5.45
N GLY A 217 -21.91 6.11 -6.05
CA GLY A 217 -21.98 6.42 -7.47
C GLY A 217 -22.62 5.29 -8.29
N ARG A 218 -21.97 4.97 -9.41
CA ARG A 218 -22.43 4.01 -10.42
C ARG A 218 -22.25 2.57 -9.94
N ASP A 219 -23.27 1.76 -10.21
CA ASP A 219 -23.16 0.30 -10.25
C ASP A 219 -22.39 -0.09 -11.53
N LEU A 220 -21.23 -0.72 -11.33
CA LEU A 220 -20.31 -1.10 -12.40
C LEU A 220 -20.85 -2.27 -13.24
N SER A 221 -21.81 -3.05 -12.72
CA SER A 221 -22.38 -4.17 -13.46
C SER A 221 -23.48 -3.73 -14.42
N ARG A 222 -24.34 -2.78 -14.03
CA ARG A 222 -25.43 -2.27 -14.88
C ARG A 222 -25.08 -0.99 -15.63
N GLY A 223 -24.02 -0.31 -15.23
CA GLY A 223 -23.61 0.96 -15.82
C GLY A 223 -24.56 2.13 -15.49
N LYS A 224 -25.38 2.04 -14.45
CA LYS A 224 -26.30 3.10 -14.00
C LYS A 224 -26.00 3.50 -12.56
N MET A 225 -26.62 4.57 -12.09
CA MET A 225 -26.58 4.95 -10.67
C MET A 225 -27.07 3.78 -9.81
N VAL A 226 -26.39 3.51 -8.70
CA VAL A 226 -26.78 2.42 -7.80
C VAL A 226 -28.18 2.65 -7.23
N HIS A 227 -28.97 1.58 -7.13
CA HIS A 227 -30.35 1.68 -6.66
C HIS A 227 -30.44 1.57 -5.14
N GLU A 228 -31.49 2.16 -4.55
CA GLU A 228 -31.81 1.92 -3.15
C GLU A 228 -32.14 0.44 -2.91
N GLY A 229 -31.64 -0.09 -1.80
CA GLY A 229 -31.73 -1.51 -1.44
C GLY A 229 -30.58 -2.37 -1.98
N GLU A 230 -29.68 -1.85 -2.81
CA GLU A 230 -28.58 -2.64 -3.36
C GLU A 230 -27.56 -3.04 -2.28
N ALA A 231 -27.18 -4.33 -2.24
CA ALA A 231 -26.28 -4.89 -1.24
C ALA A 231 -24.80 -4.67 -1.59
N ILE A 232 -24.39 -3.40 -1.60
CA ILE A 232 -23.03 -2.98 -2.01
C ILE A 232 -21.91 -3.63 -1.19
N GLY A 233 -22.16 -3.99 0.07
CA GLY A 233 -21.19 -4.69 0.90
C GLY A 233 -20.86 -6.09 0.37
N MET A 234 -21.86 -6.84 -0.09
CA MET A 234 -21.68 -8.17 -0.68
C MET A 234 -20.96 -8.09 -2.03
N ILE A 235 -21.38 -7.14 -2.86
CA ILE A 235 -20.74 -6.89 -4.16
C ILE A 235 -19.26 -6.58 -3.93
N SER A 236 -18.94 -5.66 -3.00
CA SER A 236 -17.56 -5.26 -2.71
C SER A 236 -16.70 -6.39 -2.16
N ALA A 237 -17.25 -7.22 -1.26
CA ALA A 237 -16.53 -8.38 -0.74
C ALA A 237 -16.21 -9.41 -1.84
N GLN A 238 -17.16 -9.66 -2.75
CA GLN A 238 -16.96 -10.58 -3.88
C GLN A 238 -16.00 -10.02 -4.92
N SER A 239 -16.09 -8.73 -5.24
CA SER A 239 -15.18 -8.04 -6.18
C SER A 239 -13.72 -8.04 -5.72
N ILE A 240 -13.46 -8.25 -4.42
CA ILE A 240 -12.11 -8.40 -3.87
C ILE A 240 -11.74 -9.89 -3.77
N GLY A 241 -12.67 -10.72 -3.28
CA GLY A 241 -12.41 -12.12 -2.95
C GLY A 241 -12.35 -13.08 -4.13
N GLU A 242 -13.20 -12.93 -5.15
CA GLU A 242 -13.17 -13.77 -6.35
C GLU A 242 -11.85 -13.60 -7.11
N PRO A 243 -11.41 -12.35 -7.43
CA PRO A 243 -10.13 -12.20 -8.11
C PRO A 243 -8.97 -12.65 -7.23
N GLY A 244 -9.05 -12.48 -5.91
CA GLY A 244 -8.03 -12.99 -4.98
C GLY A 244 -7.83 -14.51 -5.09
N THR A 245 -8.90 -15.24 -5.34
CA THR A 245 -8.86 -16.70 -5.55
C THR A 245 -8.29 -17.03 -6.94
N GLN A 246 -8.66 -16.23 -7.94
CA GLN A 246 -8.10 -16.32 -9.27
C GLN A 246 -6.58 -16.09 -9.29
N LEU A 247 -6.06 -15.15 -8.47
CA LEU A 247 -4.62 -14.92 -8.32
C LEU A 247 -3.89 -16.19 -7.90
N THR A 248 -4.43 -16.91 -6.91
CA THR A 248 -3.84 -18.16 -6.43
C THR A 248 -3.83 -19.24 -7.52
N MET A 249 -4.85 -19.28 -8.37
CA MET A 249 -4.95 -20.28 -9.46
C MET A 249 -4.08 -19.93 -10.69
N ARG A 250 -3.95 -18.65 -11.06
CA ARG A 250 -3.15 -18.23 -12.24
C ARG A 250 -1.65 -18.51 -12.07
N THR A 251 -1.18 -18.59 -10.82
CA THR A 251 0.23 -18.88 -10.49
C THR A 251 0.72 -20.20 -11.09
N PHE A 252 -0.18 -21.17 -11.36
CA PHE A 252 0.17 -22.43 -12.01
C PHE A 252 0.99 -22.25 -13.30
N HIS A 253 0.70 -21.24 -14.10
CA HIS A 253 1.35 -21.03 -15.40
C HIS A 253 2.71 -20.30 -15.30
N VAL A 254 3.01 -19.68 -14.16
CA VAL A 254 4.23 -18.90 -13.92
C VAL A 254 5.18 -19.60 -12.94
N GLY A 255 4.67 -20.53 -12.12
CA GLY A 255 5.33 -21.18 -10.97
C GLY A 255 6.61 -21.98 -11.25
N GLY A 256 7.15 -21.96 -12.47
CA GLY A 256 8.46 -22.52 -12.79
C GLY A 256 9.53 -21.45 -13.04
N THR A 257 9.18 -20.32 -13.65
CA THR A 257 10.17 -19.36 -14.17
C THR A 257 10.26 -18.11 -13.31
N ALA A 258 11.48 -17.77 -12.90
CA ALA A 258 11.74 -16.56 -12.13
C ALA A 258 12.23 -15.43 -13.06
N GLN A 259 11.67 -14.24 -12.90
CA GLN A 259 12.21 -13.00 -13.48
C GLN A 259 12.55 -12.04 -12.36
N ILE A 260 13.80 -11.60 -12.31
CA ILE A 260 14.22 -10.51 -11.44
C ILE A 260 14.25 -9.26 -12.31
N LYS A 261 13.34 -8.32 -12.04
CA LYS A 261 13.43 -6.98 -12.60
C LYS A 261 13.77 -6.03 -11.46
N GLN A 262 15.03 -5.59 -11.40
CA GLN A 262 15.47 -4.56 -10.46
C GLN A 262 15.83 -3.31 -11.23
N ASP A 263 15.15 -2.21 -10.90
CA ASP A 263 15.46 -0.91 -11.47
C ASP A 263 16.69 -0.33 -10.76
N SER A 264 17.70 0.02 -11.56
CA SER A 264 18.97 0.62 -11.12
C SER A 264 19.18 2.02 -11.70
N GLN A 265 18.26 2.48 -12.54
CA GLN A 265 18.38 3.74 -13.25
C GLN A 265 17.02 4.34 -13.59
N ILE A 266 16.98 5.66 -13.72
CA ILE A 266 15.83 6.40 -14.24
C ILE A 266 16.17 6.89 -15.64
N ILE A 267 15.34 6.50 -16.61
CA ILE A 267 15.39 6.98 -18.00
C ILE A 267 14.10 7.76 -18.25
N THR A 268 14.23 9.00 -18.73
CA THR A 268 13.07 9.85 -19.05
C THR A 268 12.30 9.35 -20.26
N LYS A 269 10.98 9.41 -20.19
CA LYS A 269 10.10 9.12 -21.34
C LYS A 269 9.69 10.37 -22.12
N SER A 270 9.81 11.53 -21.49
CA SER A 270 9.40 12.82 -22.01
C SER A 270 10.57 13.79 -21.94
N GLU A 271 10.55 14.80 -22.82
CA GLU A 271 11.45 15.94 -22.71
C GLU A 271 10.91 16.94 -21.69
N GLY A 272 11.80 17.77 -21.14
CA GLY A 272 11.43 18.78 -20.16
C GLY A 272 12.65 19.32 -19.41
N THR A 273 12.41 20.28 -18.53
CA THR A 273 13.44 20.86 -17.67
C THR A 273 13.48 20.11 -16.33
N LEU A 274 14.65 19.63 -15.93
CA LEU A 274 14.82 18.93 -14.66
C LEU A 274 14.86 19.93 -13.50
N ARG A 275 13.96 19.77 -12.53
CA ARG A 275 13.99 20.51 -11.27
C ARG A 275 14.22 19.57 -10.10
N ILE A 276 15.26 19.83 -9.33
CA ILE A 276 15.62 19.06 -8.14
C ILE A 276 14.97 19.70 -6.92
N ILE A 277 14.04 18.99 -6.29
CA ILE A 277 13.36 19.40 -5.06
C ILE A 277 14.14 18.83 -3.88
N ASN A 278 14.47 19.69 -2.90
CA ASN A 278 15.36 19.41 -1.76
C ASN A 278 16.82 19.15 -2.21
N THR A 279 17.49 20.21 -2.65
CA THR A 279 18.88 20.19 -3.13
C THR A 279 19.86 19.97 -1.98
N ASN A 280 20.18 18.70 -1.70
CA ASN A 280 21.34 18.34 -0.91
C ASN A 280 22.19 17.38 -1.76
N LEU A 281 23.11 17.94 -2.53
CA LEU A 281 23.96 17.27 -3.51
C LEU A 281 25.43 17.53 -3.16
N LEU A 282 26.29 16.53 -3.37
CA LEU A 282 27.74 16.66 -3.28
C LEU A 282 28.38 16.13 -4.56
N GLU A 283 29.53 16.69 -4.95
CA GLU A 283 30.34 16.15 -6.04
C GLU A 283 31.36 15.17 -5.49
N ASP A 284 31.40 13.95 -6.05
CA ASP A 284 32.40 12.93 -5.68
C ASP A 284 33.79 13.23 -6.27
N SER A 285 34.81 12.45 -5.88
CA SER A 285 36.18 12.56 -6.42
C SER A 285 36.28 12.41 -7.95
N LYS A 286 35.25 11.86 -8.59
CA LYS A 286 35.14 11.64 -10.05
C LYS A 286 34.25 12.68 -10.72
N LYS A 287 33.85 13.75 -10.01
CA LYS A 287 32.96 14.83 -10.48
C LYS A 287 31.53 14.37 -10.84
N ASN A 288 31.06 13.27 -10.24
CA ASN A 288 29.65 12.89 -10.33
C ASN A 288 28.86 13.60 -9.23
N LEU A 289 27.65 14.05 -9.54
CA LEU A 289 26.72 14.59 -8.55
C LEU A 289 26.08 13.43 -7.79
N VAL A 290 26.23 13.42 -6.47
CA VAL A 290 25.72 12.38 -5.57
C VAL A 290 24.67 12.98 -4.65
N VAL A 291 23.54 12.29 -4.56
CA VAL A 291 22.39 12.71 -3.76
C VAL A 291 22.62 12.39 -2.28
N MET A 292 22.65 13.42 -1.44
CA MET A 292 22.77 13.30 0.01
C MET A 292 21.44 13.48 0.75
N GLY A 293 20.48 14.18 0.13
CA GLY A 293 19.16 14.35 0.70
C GLY A 293 18.32 13.08 0.61
N ARG A 294 17.82 12.59 1.74
CA ARG A 294 16.94 11.41 1.81
C ARG A 294 15.55 11.65 1.22
N ASN A 295 15.11 12.92 1.19
CA ASN A 295 13.84 13.36 0.60
C ASN A 295 14.04 14.10 -0.74
N THR A 296 15.14 13.85 -1.44
CA THR A 296 15.39 14.47 -2.75
C THR A 296 14.45 13.89 -3.80
N GLN A 297 13.78 14.76 -4.55
CA GLN A 297 12.90 14.37 -5.63
C GLN A 297 13.31 15.08 -6.93
N LEU A 298 13.23 14.38 -8.06
CA LEU A 298 13.37 14.99 -9.38
C LEU A 298 11.99 15.25 -9.95
N SER A 299 11.67 16.52 -10.15
CA SER A 299 10.53 16.95 -10.94
C SER A 299 11.00 17.20 -12.38
N LEU A 300 10.36 16.61 -13.36
CA LEU A 300 10.52 17.01 -14.76
C LEU A 300 9.39 18.00 -15.06
N GLU A 301 9.71 19.23 -15.46
CA GLU A 301 8.74 20.29 -15.74
C GLU A 301 8.70 20.61 -17.24
N ASP A 302 7.52 20.93 -17.76
CA ASP A 302 7.33 21.44 -19.12
C ASP A 302 7.79 22.90 -19.23
N ASP A 303 7.89 23.45 -20.45
CA ASP A 303 8.27 24.84 -20.71
C ASP A 303 7.31 25.87 -20.03
N LYS A 304 6.11 25.43 -19.62
CA LYS A 304 5.13 26.22 -18.85
C LYS A 304 5.28 26.10 -17.32
N GLY A 305 6.29 25.40 -16.81
CA GLY A 305 6.51 25.16 -15.38
C GLY A 305 5.58 24.11 -14.76
N ASN A 306 4.82 23.38 -15.57
CA ASN A 306 3.96 22.30 -15.10
C ASN A 306 4.77 21.02 -14.90
N GLN A 307 4.68 20.42 -13.72
CA GLN A 307 5.31 19.14 -13.41
C GLN A 307 4.73 18.01 -14.27
N ILE A 308 5.55 17.40 -15.13
CA ILE A 308 5.23 16.25 -15.99
C ILE A 308 5.41 14.94 -15.21
N ALA A 309 6.53 14.82 -14.48
CA ALA A 309 6.87 13.61 -13.75
C ALA A 309 7.57 13.94 -12.45
N LEU A 310 7.33 13.14 -11.42
CA LEU A 310 8.02 13.22 -10.14
C LEU A 310 8.67 11.86 -9.84
N TYR A 311 9.99 11.89 -9.62
CA TYR A 311 10.78 10.72 -9.27
C TYR A 311 11.36 10.90 -7.88
N LYS A 312 11.06 9.98 -6.97
CA LYS A 312 11.74 9.90 -5.68
C LYS A 312 13.05 9.14 -5.86
N ILE A 313 14.16 9.72 -5.42
CA ILE A 313 15.50 9.14 -5.60
C ILE A 313 16.00 8.59 -4.26
N PRO A 314 16.63 7.40 -4.24
CA PRO A 314 17.28 6.92 -3.03
C PRO A 314 18.57 7.71 -2.69
N TYR A 315 18.93 7.68 -1.41
CA TYR A 315 20.20 8.24 -0.94
C TYR A 315 21.40 7.60 -1.65
N GLY A 316 22.33 8.44 -2.07
CA GLY A 316 23.57 8.05 -2.74
C GLY A 316 23.44 7.67 -4.21
N SER A 317 22.31 7.98 -4.83
CA SER A 317 22.21 7.92 -6.29
C SER A 317 23.12 8.95 -6.96
N LYS A 318 23.60 8.59 -8.15
CA LYS A 318 24.39 9.45 -9.03
C LYS A 318 23.48 10.13 -10.04
N LEU A 319 23.60 11.45 -10.14
CA LEU A 319 22.91 12.28 -11.11
C LEU A 319 23.85 12.65 -12.26
N PHE A 320 23.31 12.62 -13.48
CA PHE A 320 24.03 13.00 -14.69
C PHE A 320 23.69 14.41 -15.19
N PHE A 321 22.68 15.05 -14.59
CA PHE A 321 22.18 16.37 -14.98
C PHE A 321 22.04 17.27 -13.75
N GLN A 322 22.19 18.59 -13.97
CA GLN A 322 22.04 19.62 -12.95
C GLN A 322 20.60 20.14 -12.86
N ASN A 323 20.32 20.89 -11.79
CA ASN A 323 19.04 21.55 -11.60
C ASN A 323 18.86 22.67 -12.65
N GLY A 324 17.80 22.59 -13.44
CA GLY A 324 17.49 23.51 -14.54
C GLY A 324 17.92 22.99 -15.93
N ASP A 325 18.55 21.82 -16.03
CA ASP A 325 18.98 21.28 -17.32
C ASP A 325 17.78 20.82 -18.17
N LYS A 326 17.84 21.09 -19.48
CA LYS A 326 16.89 20.54 -20.45
C LYS A 326 17.26 19.10 -20.79
N ILE A 327 16.35 18.18 -20.52
CA ILE A 327 16.52 16.75 -20.75
C ILE A 327 15.78 16.34 -22.03
N LYS A 328 16.48 15.61 -22.90
CA LYS A 328 15.89 14.96 -24.08
C LYS A 328 15.25 13.63 -23.70
N LYS A 329 14.22 13.23 -24.44
CA LYS A 329 13.59 11.91 -24.34
C LYS A 329 14.63 10.78 -24.37
N ASN A 330 14.44 9.76 -23.53
CA ASN A 330 15.31 8.59 -23.35
C ASN A 330 16.70 8.88 -22.74
N SER A 331 16.87 10.02 -22.07
CA SER A 331 18.12 10.30 -21.35
C SER A 331 18.13 9.67 -19.96
N LYS A 332 19.27 9.10 -19.57
CA LYS A 332 19.50 8.53 -18.24
C LYS A 332 19.79 9.64 -17.24
N ILE A 333 18.85 9.96 -16.35
CA ILE A 333 19.01 11.06 -15.38
C ILE A 333 19.82 10.63 -14.17
N CYS A 334 19.56 9.41 -13.71
CA CYS A 334 19.97 8.96 -12.39
C CYS A 334 20.31 7.46 -12.41
N GLU A 335 21.29 7.06 -11.61
CA GLU A 335 21.71 5.66 -11.41
C GLU A 335 22.05 5.36 -9.95
N TRP A 336 21.76 4.14 -9.50
CA TRP A 336 22.15 3.63 -8.20
C TRP A 336 22.45 2.13 -8.24
N ASP A 337 23.14 1.65 -7.22
CA ASP A 337 23.31 0.22 -6.99
C ASP A 337 22.03 -0.34 -6.33
N PRO A 338 21.32 -1.29 -6.95
CA PRO A 338 20.11 -1.86 -6.37
C PRO A 338 20.39 -2.80 -5.19
N TYR A 339 21.61 -3.34 -5.10
CA TYR A 339 21.97 -4.35 -4.09
C TYR A 339 22.63 -3.76 -2.86
N THR A 340 23.07 -2.50 -2.90
CA THR A 340 23.76 -1.88 -1.76
C THR A 340 23.24 -0.46 -1.48
N THR A 341 23.16 -0.09 -0.21
CA THR A 341 23.02 1.31 0.21
C THR A 341 24.42 1.86 0.47
N PRO A 342 24.90 2.87 -0.28
CA PRO A 342 26.19 3.47 -0.01
C PRO A 342 26.14 4.32 1.26
N VAL A 343 27.21 4.31 2.05
CA VAL A 343 27.50 5.30 3.08
C VAL A 343 28.49 6.28 2.47
N ILE A 344 28.14 7.57 2.50
CA ILE A 344 28.87 8.61 1.76
C ILE A 344 29.44 9.62 2.74
N ALA A 345 30.65 10.09 2.45
CA ALA A 345 31.31 11.15 3.20
C ALA A 345 30.72 12.53 2.86
N GLU A 346 30.40 13.33 3.87
CA GLU A 346 29.84 14.70 3.71
C GLU A 346 30.95 15.75 3.58
N LYS A 347 32.17 15.43 4.00
CA LYS A 347 33.34 16.30 3.99
C LYS A 347 34.55 15.53 3.50
N SER A 348 35.51 16.24 2.94
CA SER A 348 36.82 15.70 2.59
C SER A 348 37.70 15.61 3.84
N GLY A 349 38.51 14.56 3.95
CA GLY A 349 39.39 14.34 5.09
C GLY A 349 40.09 12.99 5.03
N THR A 350 40.76 12.62 6.13
CA THR A 350 41.38 11.31 6.28
C THR A 350 40.46 10.38 7.05
N ALA A 351 40.10 9.23 6.47
CA ALA A 351 39.26 8.23 7.12
C ALA A 351 40.01 7.56 8.28
N GLY A 352 39.46 7.62 9.49
CA GLY A 352 39.98 6.96 10.69
C GLY A 352 38.99 5.95 11.22
N PHE A 353 39.43 4.70 11.36
CA PHE A 353 38.65 3.61 11.92
C PHE A 353 38.59 3.73 13.44
N VAL A 354 37.38 3.65 14.01
CA VAL A 354 37.17 3.70 15.46
C VAL A 354 36.23 2.58 15.86
N ASP A 355 36.62 1.81 16.87
CA ASP A 355 35.94 0.58 17.31
C ASP A 355 35.80 -0.48 16.21
N LEU A 356 36.71 -0.45 15.23
CA LEU A 356 36.84 -1.36 14.08
C LEU A 356 38.15 -2.13 14.20
N ILE A 357 38.09 -3.25 14.93
CA ILE A 357 39.21 -4.16 15.24
C ILE A 357 39.12 -5.40 14.35
N ASP A 358 40.22 -5.74 13.66
CA ASP A 358 40.37 -6.94 12.84
C ASP A 358 40.17 -8.22 13.69
N GLY A 359 39.39 -9.19 13.19
CA GLY A 359 39.07 -10.45 13.85
C GLY A 359 37.95 -10.39 14.90
N VAL A 360 37.58 -9.19 15.36
CA VAL A 360 36.50 -8.98 16.35
C VAL A 360 35.28 -8.32 15.72
N SER A 361 35.48 -7.20 15.03
CA SER A 361 34.42 -6.39 14.40
C SER A 361 34.60 -6.25 12.89
N ILE A 362 35.78 -6.57 12.37
CA ILE A 362 36.05 -6.71 10.94
C ILE A 362 36.47 -8.15 10.67
N ALA A 363 35.87 -8.77 9.65
CA ALA A 363 36.39 -9.98 9.03
C ALA A 363 36.81 -9.69 7.59
N GLU A 364 37.91 -10.29 7.17
CA GLU A 364 38.36 -10.25 5.79
C GLU A 364 37.81 -11.46 5.04
N THR A 365 36.92 -11.19 4.09
CA THR A 365 36.37 -12.19 3.18
C THR A 365 37.10 -12.09 1.86
N THR A 366 37.77 -13.17 1.47
CA THR A 366 38.45 -13.27 0.17
C THR A 366 37.50 -13.94 -0.81
N ASP A 367 37.32 -13.34 -1.98
CA ASP A 367 36.54 -13.98 -3.06
C ASP A 367 37.45 -14.97 -3.81
N ASP A 368 37.19 -16.27 -3.63
CA ASP A 368 37.97 -17.39 -4.16
C ASP A 368 38.22 -17.34 -5.68
N ALA A 369 37.43 -16.58 -6.44
CA ALA A 369 37.56 -16.47 -7.89
C ALA A 369 38.39 -15.25 -8.35
N THR A 370 38.43 -14.16 -7.58
CA THR A 370 39.13 -12.92 -7.98
C THR A 370 40.40 -12.67 -7.18
N GLY A 371 40.57 -13.36 -6.04
CA GLY A 371 41.66 -13.11 -5.10
C GLY A 371 41.58 -11.75 -4.41
N ILE A 372 40.51 -10.98 -4.64
CA ILE A 372 40.32 -9.66 -4.01
C ILE A 372 39.74 -9.91 -2.62
N SER A 373 40.44 -9.41 -1.60
CA SER A 373 39.95 -9.41 -0.23
C SER A 373 39.11 -8.16 0.06
N THR A 374 37.93 -8.36 0.64
CA THR A 374 37.05 -7.29 1.11
C THR A 374 36.83 -7.40 2.61
N LYS A 375 37.02 -6.29 3.32
CA LYS A 375 36.76 -6.18 4.75
C LYS A 375 35.26 -5.92 5.00
N THR A 376 34.65 -6.78 5.80
CA THR A 376 33.22 -6.73 6.15
C THR A 376 33.07 -6.60 7.65
N VAL A 377 32.14 -5.77 8.11
CA VAL A 377 31.83 -5.61 9.54
C VAL A 377 31.05 -6.85 10.00
N VAL A 378 31.55 -7.55 11.01
CA VAL A 378 30.88 -8.73 11.59
C VAL A 378 30.13 -8.36 12.85
N ASP A 379 29.10 -9.13 13.22
CA ASP A 379 28.35 -8.88 14.45
C ASP A 379 29.20 -9.16 15.70
N TRP A 380 29.82 -8.10 16.21
CA TRP A 380 30.67 -8.11 17.40
C TRP A 380 29.92 -8.46 18.69
N LYS A 381 28.57 -8.47 18.67
CA LYS A 381 27.72 -8.79 19.84
C LYS A 381 27.64 -10.28 20.12
N THR A 382 27.98 -11.13 19.15
CA THR A 382 28.04 -12.59 19.35
C THR A 382 29.17 -13.00 20.30
N GLN A 383 30.17 -12.14 20.50
CA GLN A 383 31.28 -12.36 21.42
C GLN A 383 31.04 -11.62 22.76
N SER A 384 30.86 -12.37 23.85
CA SER A 384 30.45 -11.87 25.17
C SER A 384 31.34 -10.81 25.83
N LYS A 385 32.55 -10.55 25.32
CA LYS A 385 33.50 -9.57 25.88
C LYS A 385 33.44 -8.17 25.25
N ASN A 386 32.76 -7.98 24.12
CA ASN A 386 32.89 -6.76 23.30
C ASN A 386 31.55 -6.07 22.97
N THR A 387 30.54 -6.19 23.85
CA THR A 387 29.17 -5.70 23.63
C THR A 387 29.03 -4.17 23.54
N ASP A 388 30.06 -3.39 23.90
CA ASP A 388 30.02 -1.92 23.89
C ASP A 388 30.74 -1.28 22.68
N LEU A 389 31.32 -2.07 21.77
CA LEU A 389 31.92 -1.53 20.55
C LEU A 389 30.85 -0.81 19.70
N LYS A 390 31.20 0.36 19.16
CA LYS A 390 30.37 1.14 18.23
C LYS A 390 31.16 1.41 16.95
N PRO A 391 31.29 0.40 16.07
CA PRO A 391 32.08 0.50 14.85
C PRO A 391 31.68 1.70 14.03
N ARG A 392 32.64 2.58 13.75
CA ARG A 392 32.41 3.82 13.03
C ARG A 392 33.63 4.27 12.25
N ILE A 393 33.38 4.99 11.16
CA ILE A 393 34.40 5.72 10.41
C ILE A 393 34.29 7.19 10.80
N THR A 394 35.42 7.80 11.14
CA THR A 394 35.52 9.23 11.45
C THR A 394 36.37 9.93 10.41
N LEU A 395 36.06 11.18 10.08
CA LEU A 395 36.90 11.96 9.17
C LEU A 395 37.76 12.91 9.98
N ARG A 396 39.07 12.89 9.72
CA ARG A 396 40.06 13.71 10.42
C ARG A 396 40.67 14.75 9.48
N ASP A 397 40.94 15.92 10.03
CA ASP A 397 41.71 16.97 9.35
C ASP A 397 43.22 16.62 9.32
N ASP A 398 44.02 17.45 8.65
CA ASP A 398 45.49 17.26 8.57
C ASP A 398 46.18 17.41 9.94
N LYS A 399 45.46 17.89 10.98
CA LYS A 399 45.94 18.02 12.37
C LYS A 399 45.49 16.84 13.26
N GLY A 400 44.78 15.87 12.70
CA GLY A 400 44.31 14.68 13.41
C GLY A 400 43.01 14.86 14.21
N ASN A 401 42.38 16.04 14.17
CA ASN A 401 41.10 16.31 14.84
C ASN A 401 39.92 15.85 13.99
N VAL A 402 38.83 15.42 14.64
CA VAL A 402 37.62 15.01 13.94
C VAL A 402 36.96 16.23 13.29
N ILE A 403 36.74 16.15 11.97
CA ILE A 403 36.08 17.18 11.18
C ILE A 403 34.65 17.33 11.65
N LYS A 404 34.19 18.56 11.80
CA LYS A 404 32.79 18.88 12.07
C LYS A 404 31.99 18.99 10.77
N LYS A 405 30.77 18.46 10.79
CA LYS A 405 29.75 18.57 9.75
C LYS A 405 29.18 19.99 9.69
N ALA A 406 28.35 20.26 8.68
CA ALA A 406 27.65 21.53 8.53
C ALA A 406 26.73 21.85 9.74
N ASP A 407 26.25 20.83 10.45
CA ASP A 407 25.39 20.95 11.63
C ASP A 407 26.16 21.02 12.97
N ASP A 408 27.46 21.35 12.96
CA ASP A 408 28.37 21.39 14.13
C ASP A 408 28.59 20.04 14.86
N ASN A 409 27.94 18.97 14.39
CA ASN A 409 28.17 17.58 14.82
C ASN A 409 29.47 17.01 14.21
N GLU A 410 30.15 16.11 14.91
CA GLU A 410 31.33 15.43 14.36
C GLU A 410 31.00 14.52 13.16
N ALA A 411 31.90 14.45 12.17
CA ALA A 411 31.80 13.59 10.99
C ALA A 411 32.04 12.11 11.34
N ARG A 412 31.07 11.52 12.06
CA ARG A 412 31.06 10.13 12.50
C ARG A 412 30.00 9.35 11.71
N TYR A 413 30.42 8.25 11.11
CA TYR A 413 29.56 7.35 10.33
C TYR A 413 29.53 5.99 10.99
N TYR A 414 28.41 5.67 11.65
CA TYR A 414 28.23 4.37 12.29
C TYR A 414 27.98 3.29 11.25
N LEU A 415 28.58 2.12 11.48
CA LEU A 415 28.42 0.95 10.61
C LEU A 415 27.60 -0.12 11.33
N VAL A 416 26.78 -0.82 10.56
CA VAL A 416 26.02 -1.98 11.03
C VAL A 416 26.74 -3.26 10.64
N PRO A 417 26.44 -4.40 11.28
CA PRO A 417 26.88 -5.71 10.80
C PRO A 417 26.57 -5.89 9.30
N ASP A 418 27.42 -6.66 8.62
CA ASP A 418 27.43 -6.91 7.17
C ASP A 418 27.81 -5.70 6.28
N SER A 419 28.14 -4.54 6.87
CA SER A 419 28.66 -3.40 6.10
C SER A 419 29.99 -3.75 5.45
N ILE A 420 30.08 -3.59 4.12
CA ILE A 420 31.31 -3.80 3.35
C ILE A 420 32.10 -2.50 3.30
N LEU A 421 33.30 -2.50 3.86
CA LEU A 421 34.18 -1.33 3.89
C LEU A 421 34.73 -1.06 2.49
N SER A 422 34.63 0.19 2.03
CA SER A 422 35.12 0.61 0.70
C SER A 422 36.42 1.41 0.76
N VAL A 423 36.85 1.80 1.96
CA VAL A 423 38.06 2.60 2.21
C VAL A 423 38.97 1.89 3.22
N LYS A 424 40.26 2.21 3.18
CA LYS A 424 41.25 1.75 4.18
C LYS A 424 41.41 2.79 5.29
N ASP A 425 41.89 2.34 6.45
CA ASP A 425 42.26 3.25 7.53
C ASP A 425 43.41 4.17 7.09
N GLY A 426 43.31 5.46 7.38
CA GLY A 426 44.27 6.48 6.94
C GLY A 426 44.11 6.93 5.47
N GLN A 427 43.12 6.45 4.73
CA GLN A 427 42.91 6.85 3.34
C GLN A 427 42.33 8.28 3.25
N LYS A 428 42.88 9.11 2.37
CA LYS A 428 42.29 10.41 2.01
C LYS A 428 41.03 10.20 1.18
N ILE A 429 39.93 10.83 1.60
CA ILE A 429 38.64 10.77 0.93
C ILE A 429 38.14 12.18 0.63
N PHE A 430 37.36 12.29 -0.45
CA PHE A 430 36.66 13.53 -0.80
C PHE A 430 35.21 13.47 -0.33
N ALA A 431 34.60 14.65 -0.13
CA ALA A 431 33.15 14.74 0.01
C ALA A 431 32.48 14.03 -1.19
N GLY A 432 31.36 13.34 -0.96
CA GLY A 432 30.66 12.55 -1.98
C GLY A 432 31.21 11.13 -2.22
N ASP A 433 32.40 10.78 -1.70
CA ASP A 433 32.94 9.43 -1.84
C ASP A 433 32.23 8.40 -0.95
N VAL A 434 32.09 7.17 -1.46
CA VAL A 434 31.49 6.04 -0.73
C VAL A 434 32.51 5.41 0.21
N ILE A 435 32.26 5.47 1.51
CA ILE A 435 33.13 4.92 2.57
C ILE A 435 32.78 3.48 2.96
N ALA A 436 31.50 3.10 2.86
CA ALA A 436 31.03 1.74 3.10
C ALA A 436 29.79 1.44 2.25
N ARG A 437 29.46 0.16 2.09
CA ARG A 437 28.26 -0.30 1.38
C ARG A 437 27.50 -1.27 2.27
N LEU A 438 26.23 -0.97 2.55
CA LEU A 438 25.35 -1.89 3.26
C LEU A 438 24.65 -2.80 2.24
N PRO A 439 24.83 -4.12 2.28
CA PRO A 439 24.07 -5.02 1.42
C PRO A 439 22.58 -4.93 1.77
N LYS A 440 21.73 -4.85 0.74
CA LYS A 440 20.27 -4.95 0.88
C LYS A 440 19.85 -6.39 0.64
N GLU A 441 19.02 -6.95 1.52
CA GLU A 441 18.36 -8.25 1.33
C GLU A 441 17.27 -8.16 0.24
N THR A 442 17.67 -7.96 -1.01
CA THR A 442 16.74 -7.68 -2.13
C THR A 442 16.55 -8.86 -3.07
N SER A 443 17.21 -9.99 -2.79
CA SER A 443 17.27 -11.14 -3.70
C SER A 443 16.10 -12.12 -3.57
N LYS A 444 15.14 -11.87 -2.67
CA LYS A 444 13.91 -12.66 -2.63
C LYS A 444 12.98 -12.13 -3.70
N THR A 445 12.60 -12.98 -4.65
CA THR A 445 11.55 -12.67 -5.61
C THR A 445 10.30 -12.22 -4.83
N LYS A 446 9.69 -11.10 -5.22
CA LYS A 446 8.33 -10.77 -4.78
C LYS A 446 7.44 -11.89 -5.34
N ASP A 447 7.21 -12.91 -4.52
CA ASP A 447 6.44 -14.08 -4.90
C ASP A 447 5.03 -13.63 -5.30
N ILE A 448 4.61 -13.97 -6.52
CA ILE A 448 3.27 -13.75 -7.07
C ILE A 448 2.20 -14.27 -6.09
N THR A 449 2.49 -15.37 -5.40
CA THR A 449 1.60 -15.98 -4.41
C THR A 449 1.71 -15.37 -3.00
N GLY A 450 2.66 -14.47 -2.77
CA GLY A 450 2.89 -13.78 -1.49
C GLY A 450 2.01 -12.54 -1.29
N GLY A 451 1.37 -12.04 -2.35
CA GLY A 451 0.53 -10.85 -2.29
C GLY A 451 -0.77 -11.02 -1.49
N LEU A 452 -1.43 -12.18 -1.57
CA LEU A 452 -2.69 -12.40 -0.86
C LEU A 452 -2.53 -12.43 0.68
N PRO A 453 -1.51 -13.09 1.26
CA PRO A 453 -1.20 -12.94 2.68
C PRO A 453 -1.06 -11.48 3.10
N ARG A 454 -0.44 -10.64 2.27
CA ARG A 454 -0.32 -9.21 2.53
C ARG A 454 -1.67 -8.50 2.55
N VAL A 455 -2.55 -8.78 1.58
CA VAL A 455 -3.92 -8.25 1.57
C VAL A 455 -4.68 -8.69 2.83
N ALA A 456 -4.55 -9.95 3.22
CA ALA A 456 -5.17 -10.46 4.45
C ALA A 456 -4.61 -9.78 5.72
N GLU A 457 -3.30 -9.50 5.78
CA GLU A 457 -2.70 -8.76 6.90
C GLU A 457 -3.23 -7.33 7.02
N LEU A 458 -3.43 -6.65 5.88
CA LEU A 458 -4.01 -5.31 5.83
C LEU A 458 -5.45 -5.31 6.33
N PHE A 459 -6.31 -6.21 5.83
CA PHE A 459 -7.70 -6.33 6.28
C PHE A 459 -7.83 -6.83 7.72
N GLU A 460 -6.85 -7.57 8.24
CA GLU A 460 -6.80 -7.92 9.67
C GLU A 460 -6.19 -6.82 10.55
N ALA A 461 -5.77 -5.70 9.95
CA ALA A 461 -5.10 -4.59 10.63
C ALA A 461 -3.96 -5.06 11.55
N ARG A 462 -3.21 -6.09 11.13
CA ARG A 462 -2.15 -6.71 11.94
C ARG A 462 -0.91 -5.82 11.99
N LYS A 463 -0.19 -5.91 13.10
CA LYS A 463 1.12 -5.25 13.24
C LYS A 463 2.16 -5.98 12.42
N ALA A 464 2.80 -5.25 11.50
CA ALA A 464 3.92 -5.75 10.72
C ALA A 464 5.11 -6.09 11.63
N LYS A 465 5.87 -7.12 11.26
CA LYS A 465 7.12 -7.50 11.95
C LYS A 465 8.14 -6.37 11.88
N ASP A 466 8.33 -5.80 10.69
CA ASP A 466 9.07 -4.56 10.48
C ASP A 466 8.13 -3.37 10.34
N SER A 467 7.69 -2.89 11.50
CA SER A 467 6.90 -1.65 11.59
C SER A 467 7.79 -0.43 11.37
N ALA A 468 7.38 0.43 10.43
CA ALA A 468 7.86 1.80 10.37
C ALA A 468 7.31 2.60 11.56
N ILE A 469 8.05 3.65 11.92
CA ILE A 469 7.63 4.61 12.94
C ILE A 469 7.46 5.95 12.23
N ILE A 470 6.27 6.53 12.38
CA ILE A 470 5.90 7.82 11.79
C ILE A 470 5.96 8.90 12.88
N ALA A 471 6.45 10.08 12.52
CA ALA A 471 6.47 11.24 13.40
C ALA A 471 5.05 11.75 13.69
N GLU A 472 4.71 11.88 14.97
CA GLU A 472 3.40 12.37 15.43
C GLU A 472 3.27 13.89 15.31
N ASN A 473 4.37 14.61 15.57
CA ASN A 473 4.42 16.06 15.63
C ASN A 473 5.58 16.59 14.78
N ASN A 474 5.46 17.83 14.30
CA ASN A 474 6.59 18.55 13.70
C ASN A 474 7.58 18.94 14.81
N GLY A 475 8.88 18.79 14.57
CA GLY A 475 9.87 19.22 15.55
C GLY A 475 11.29 18.76 15.25
N LYS A 476 12.17 18.87 16.24
CA LYS A 476 13.57 18.42 16.15
C LYS A 476 13.74 17.05 16.81
N VAL A 477 14.49 16.17 16.16
CA VAL A 477 14.78 14.82 16.64
C VAL A 477 15.91 14.86 17.68
N LEU A 478 15.62 14.41 18.90
CA LEU A 478 16.58 14.32 19.99
C LEU A 478 16.77 12.86 20.41
N PHE A 479 18.02 12.47 20.63
CA PHE A 479 18.38 11.13 21.07
C PHE A 479 18.56 11.14 22.59
N GLY A 480 17.71 10.36 23.28
CA GLY A 480 17.74 10.18 24.72
C GLY A 480 18.61 9.00 25.17
N LYS A 481 18.69 8.81 26.48
CA LYS A 481 19.38 7.66 27.10
C LYS A 481 18.71 6.34 26.73
N GLU A 482 19.52 5.29 26.60
CA GLU A 482 19.04 3.92 26.34
C GLU A 482 18.23 3.40 27.53
N VAL A 483 17.10 2.75 27.24
CA VAL A 483 16.24 2.12 28.24
C VAL A 483 15.96 0.69 27.80
N ARG A 484 16.40 -0.29 28.60
CA ARG A 484 16.13 -1.73 28.36
C ARG A 484 16.52 -2.20 26.94
N GLY A 485 17.70 -1.80 26.46
CA GLY A 485 18.21 -2.19 25.13
C GLY A 485 17.52 -1.53 23.94
N LYS A 486 16.68 -0.52 24.18
CA LYS A 486 16.06 0.32 23.15
C LYS A 486 16.60 1.75 23.27
N GLN A 487 16.87 2.36 22.12
CA GLN A 487 17.24 3.77 22.03
C GLN A 487 15.98 4.62 22.13
N ARG A 488 15.96 5.56 23.09
CA ARG A 488 14.88 6.53 23.22
C ARG A 488 15.11 7.67 22.24
N ILE A 489 14.11 7.99 21.44
CA ILE A 489 14.13 9.14 20.53
C ILE A 489 12.93 10.00 20.88
N SER A 490 13.14 11.30 21.03
CA SER A 490 12.08 12.26 21.30
C SER A 490 12.01 13.29 20.20
N ILE A 491 10.82 13.62 19.73
CA ILE A 491 10.60 14.74 18.82
C ILE A 491 10.10 15.89 19.68
N GLN A 492 10.91 16.95 19.79
CA GLN A 492 10.53 18.17 20.50
C GLN A 492 9.91 19.14 19.52
N SER A 493 8.61 19.41 19.68
CA SER A 493 7.92 20.43 18.90
C SER A 493 8.24 21.83 19.41
N ASP A 494 8.15 22.84 18.54
CA ASP A 494 8.30 24.25 18.89
C ASP A 494 7.23 24.70 19.91
N GLY A 495 6.09 24.00 19.98
CA GLY A 495 5.00 24.20 20.93
C GLY A 495 5.17 23.52 22.30
N GLY A 496 6.31 22.88 22.58
CA GLY A 496 6.62 22.26 23.87
C GLY A 496 6.10 20.83 24.08
N GLU A 497 5.25 20.31 23.18
CA GLU A 497 4.86 18.89 23.19
C GLU A 497 6.02 17.99 22.74
N THR A 498 6.36 17.00 23.55
CA THR A 498 7.40 16.01 23.24
C THR A 498 6.80 14.63 23.03
N SER A 499 6.91 14.08 21.82
CA SER A 499 6.57 12.68 21.56
C SER A 499 7.80 11.80 21.75
N ASN A 500 7.64 10.61 22.35
CA ASN A 500 8.73 9.71 22.70
C ASN A 500 8.58 8.34 22.04
N TYR A 501 9.64 7.86 21.40
CA TYR A 501 9.71 6.59 20.68
C TYR A 501 10.84 5.71 21.24
N LEU A 502 10.62 4.40 21.26
CA LEU A 502 11.62 3.42 21.69
C LEU A 502 11.98 2.51 20.51
N ILE A 503 13.16 2.73 19.93
CA ILE A 503 13.64 1.98 18.77
C ILE A 503 14.60 0.87 19.21
N PRO A 504 14.40 -0.40 18.79
CA PRO A 504 15.34 -1.49 19.10
C PRO A 504 16.75 -1.19 18.62
N LYS A 505 17.76 -1.50 19.45
CA LYS A 505 19.18 -1.32 19.13
C LYS A 505 19.56 -2.17 17.90
N GLY A 506 20.14 -1.54 16.88
CA GLY A 506 20.57 -2.18 15.63
C GLY A 506 19.71 -1.86 14.42
N LYS A 507 18.54 -1.25 14.59
CA LYS A 507 17.79 -0.68 13.46
C LYS A 507 18.40 0.65 13.03
N HIS A 508 18.61 0.82 11.73
CA HIS A 508 19.14 2.05 11.16
C HIS A 508 18.07 3.15 11.18
N ILE A 509 18.42 4.31 11.74
CA ILE A 509 17.52 5.46 11.86
C ILE A 509 17.87 6.49 10.79
N ASN A 510 16.84 7.05 10.16
CA ASN A 510 17.00 7.93 9.01
C ASN A 510 17.22 9.40 9.34
N PHE A 511 17.49 9.74 10.60
CA PHE A 511 17.68 11.12 11.04
C PHE A 511 18.87 11.25 11.97
N ASN A 512 19.56 12.38 11.87
CA ASN A 512 20.63 12.76 12.79
C ASN A 512 20.07 13.53 14.01
N PRO A 513 20.80 13.58 15.14
CA PRO A 513 20.41 14.42 16.27
C PRO A 513 20.32 15.90 15.87
N GLY A 514 19.20 16.54 16.16
CA GLY A 514 18.93 17.96 15.88
C GLY A 514 18.23 18.23 14.53
N GLU A 515 18.11 17.21 13.67
CA GLU A 515 17.45 17.34 12.37
C GLU A 515 15.94 17.57 12.54
N SER A 516 15.35 18.38 11.66
CA SER A 516 13.92 18.69 11.70
C SER A 516 13.12 17.63 10.96
N ILE A 517 12.01 17.21 11.56
CA ILE A 517 11.09 16.19 11.01
C ILE A 517 9.67 16.76 10.97
N LYS A 518 8.95 16.46 9.89
CA LYS A 518 7.54 16.82 9.76
C LYS A 518 6.62 15.71 10.25
N LYS A 519 5.45 16.09 10.75
CA LYS A 519 4.35 15.18 11.07
C LYS A 519 4.02 14.33 9.84
N GLY A 520 3.99 13.01 10.02
CA GLY A 520 3.80 12.07 8.91
C GLY A 520 5.07 11.53 8.27
N GLU A 521 6.24 12.08 8.56
CA GLU A 521 7.50 11.56 8.01
C GLU A 521 7.98 10.31 8.75
N TYR A 522 8.70 9.45 8.03
CA TYR A 522 9.15 8.14 8.50
C TYR A 522 10.44 8.25 9.29
N LEU A 523 10.37 8.20 10.62
CA LEU A 523 11.54 8.15 11.50
C LEU A 523 12.37 6.87 11.28
N LEU A 524 11.67 5.76 11.03
CA LEU A 524 12.24 4.45 10.76
C LEU A 524 11.60 3.88 9.49
N ASP A 525 12.43 3.41 8.56
CA ASP A 525 11.97 2.72 7.35
C ASP A 525 11.28 1.39 7.70
N GLY A 526 10.23 1.09 6.96
CA GLY A 526 9.45 -0.12 7.14
C GLY A 526 8.02 0.07 6.65
N GLN A 527 7.15 -0.89 6.99
CA GLN A 527 5.75 -0.78 6.64
C GLN A 527 5.02 0.00 7.73
N PRO A 528 4.36 1.12 7.38
CA PRO A 528 3.64 1.91 8.35
C PRO A 528 2.44 1.13 8.87
N LEU A 529 2.18 1.29 10.16
CA LEU A 529 1.03 0.70 10.82
C LEU A 529 -0.24 1.47 10.45
N PRO A 530 -1.29 0.82 9.92
CA PRO A 530 -2.54 1.49 9.62
C PRO A 530 -3.17 2.23 10.81
N HIS A 531 -2.98 1.70 12.03
CA HIS A 531 -3.42 2.36 13.28
C HIS A 531 -2.71 3.69 13.53
N ASP A 532 -1.40 3.75 13.25
CA ASP A 532 -0.61 4.97 13.46
C ASP A 532 -0.96 6.01 12.38
N ILE A 533 -1.20 5.58 11.14
CA ILE A 533 -1.68 6.45 10.06
C ILE A 533 -3.03 7.08 10.43
N LEU A 534 -3.97 6.28 10.93
CA LEU A 534 -5.28 6.79 11.37
C LEU A 534 -5.16 7.85 12.46
N ARG A 535 -4.32 7.60 13.48
CA ARG A 535 -4.15 8.49 14.62
C ARG A 535 -3.43 9.79 14.24
N ILE A 536 -2.43 9.71 13.37
CA ILE A 536 -1.54 10.84 13.07
C ILE A 536 -2.06 11.64 11.88
N LEU A 537 -2.32 10.96 10.76
CA LEU A 537 -2.64 11.58 9.46
C LEU A 537 -4.15 11.67 9.20
N GLY A 538 -4.94 10.81 9.83
CA GLY A 538 -6.40 10.81 9.73
C GLY A 538 -6.94 9.82 8.70
N ILE A 539 -8.24 9.94 8.42
CA ILE A 539 -9.00 8.95 7.65
C ILE A 539 -8.71 9.05 6.14
N GLU A 540 -8.53 10.26 5.61
CA GLU A 540 -8.29 10.48 4.18
C GLU A 540 -6.98 9.79 3.75
N GLU A 541 -5.88 10.10 4.45
CA GLU A 541 -4.56 9.50 4.23
C GLU A 541 -4.55 7.99 4.49
N LEU A 542 -5.26 7.51 5.54
CA LEU A 542 -5.44 6.08 5.75
C LEU A 542 -6.13 5.42 4.55
N THR A 543 -7.18 6.04 4.03
CA THR A 543 -7.96 5.50 2.92
C THR A 543 -7.10 5.40 1.67
N GLU A 544 -6.38 6.45 1.33
CA GLU A 544 -5.46 6.46 0.19
C GLU A 544 -4.36 5.41 0.34
N TYR A 545 -3.68 5.37 1.49
CA TYR A 545 -2.66 4.36 1.76
C TYR A 545 -3.22 2.94 1.64
N PHE A 546 -4.38 2.67 2.26
CA PHE A 546 -4.97 1.34 2.32
C PHE A 546 -5.42 0.86 0.93
N VAL A 547 -6.10 1.73 0.18
CA VAL A 547 -6.53 1.46 -1.20
C VAL A 547 -5.31 1.20 -2.07
N ASN A 548 -4.30 2.07 -2.03
CA ASN A 548 -3.10 1.91 -2.86
C ASN A 548 -2.34 0.62 -2.55
N GLN A 549 -2.20 0.25 -1.28
CA GLN A 549 -1.51 -0.97 -0.86
C GLN A 549 -2.24 -2.26 -1.28
N VAL A 550 -3.57 -2.29 -1.16
CA VAL A 550 -4.36 -3.43 -1.64
C VAL A 550 -4.32 -3.49 -3.17
N GLN A 551 -4.52 -2.35 -3.84
CA GLN A 551 -4.50 -2.26 -5.31
C GLN A 551 -3.15 -2.63 -5.91
N GLU A 552 -2.02 -2.27 -5.29
CA GLU A 552 -0.68 -2.67 -5.77
C GLU A 552 -0.60 -4.19 -5.95
N VAL A 553 -1.15 -4.97 -5.01
CA VAL A 553 -1.15 -6.44 -5.09
C VAL A 553 -1.97 -6.95 -6.28
N TYR A 554 -3.17 -6.42 -6.50
CA TYR A 554 -4.03 -6.84 -7.60
C TYR A 554 -3.50 -6.35 -8.96
N ARG A 555 -2.98 -5.12 -9.03
CA ARG A 555 -2.39 -4.52 -10.24
C ARG A 555 -1.13 -5.26 -10.69
N LEU A 556 -0.26 -5.68 -9.76
CA LEU A 556 0.90 -6.52 -10.07
C LEU A 556 0.53 -7.82 -10.80
N GLN A 557 -0.73 -8.25 -10.70
CA GLN A 557 -1.27 -9.45 -11.35
C GLN A 557 -2.18 -9.14 -12.54
N GLY A 558 -2.27 -7.87 -12.95
CA GLY A 558 -3.13 -7.42 -14.04
C GLY A 558 -4.63 -7.55 -13.74
N VAL A 559 -5.02 -7.58 -12.46
CA VAL A 559 -6.42 -7.53 -12.04
C VAL A 559 -6.76 -6.09 -11.67
N VAL A 560 -7.77 -5.53 -12.33
CA VAL A 560 -8.30 -4.20 -12.03
C VAL A 560 -9.48 -4.34 -11.10
N ILE A 561 -9.44 -3.65 -9.96
CA ILE A 561 -10.55 -3.53 -9.01
C ILE A 561 -10.86 -2.04 -8.88
N ASN A 562 -12.12 -1.66 -8.69
CA ASN A 562 -12.44 -0.26 -8.41
C ASN A 562 -12.24 0.05 -6.91
N ASP A 563 -11.58 1.17 -6.63
CA ASP A 563 -11.29 1.68 -5.28
C ASP A 563 -12.51 1.69 -4.34
N LYS A 564 -13.73 1.91 -4.87
CA LYS A 564 -14.98 1.97 -4.08
C LYS A 564 -15.26 0.69 -3.28
N HIS A 565 -14.83 -0.47 -3.79
CA HIS A 565 -15.02 -1.74 -3.10
C HIS A 565 -14.11 -1.87 -1.86
N ILE A 566 -12.87 -1.40 -1.98
CA ILE A 566 -11.92 -1.41 -0.86
C ILE A 566 -12.34 -0.38 0.20
N GLU A 567 -12.76 0.80 -0.23
CA GLU A 567 -13.34 1.85 0.65
C GLU A 567 -14.55 1.33 1.44
N THR A 568 -15.40 0.52 0.78
CA THR A 568 -16.58 -0.09 1.39
C THR A 568 -16.20 -1.02 2.56
N ILE A 569 -15.16 -1.84 2.39
CA ILE A 569 -14.67 -2.71 3.48
C ILE A 569 -13.99 -1.87 4.56
N LEU A 570 -13.16 -0.88 4.19
CA LEU A 570 -12.49 0.00 5.14
C LEU A 570 -13.49 0.78 6.02
N ARG A 571 -14.63 1.19 5.47
CA ARG A 571 -15.73 1.80 6.23
C ARG A 571 -16.21 0.88 7.36
N GLN A 572 -16.32 -0.42 7.12
CA GLN A 572 -16.71 -1.38 8.16
C GLN A 572 -15.61 -1.60 9.20
N MET A 573 -14.34 -1.57 8.78
CA MET A 573 -13.20 -1.63 9.71
C MET A 573 -13.12 -0.41 10.65
N LEU A 574 -13.64 0.75 10.22
CA LEU A 574 -13.70 1.99 11.00
C LEU A 574 -15.07 2.24 11.67
N LYS A 575 -15.88 1.19 11.86
CA LYS A 575 -17.23 1.29 12.44
C LYS A 575 -17.24 1.61 13.94
N LYS A 576 -16.12 1.44 14.64
CA LYS A 576 -16.03 1.61 16.10
C LYS A 576 -15.29 2.89 16.50
N ILE A 577 -15.69 3.45 17.64
CA ILE A 577 -15.09 4.60 18.29
C ILE A 577 -14.66 4.19 19.70
N GLU A 578 -13.45 4.55 20.09
CA GLU A 578 -12.96 4.46 21.47
C GLU A 578 -13.19 5.81 22.15
N VAL A 579 -13.87 5.78 23.30
CA VAL A 579 -14.18 6.97 24.09
C VAL A 579 -12.93 7.45 24.82
N LYS A 580 -12.50 8.68 24.57
CA LYS A 580 -11.37 9.31 25.30
C LYS A 580 -11.85 10.06 26.54
N ASN A 581 -12.91 10.84 26.39
CA ASN A 581 -13.54 11.56 27.47
C ASN A 581 -15.04 11.34 27.44
N SER A 582 -15.60 10.92 28.56
CA SER A 582 -17.02 10.66 28.71
C SER A 582 -17.89 11.91 28.65
N GLY A 583 -17.35 13.10 28.93
CA GLY A 583 -18.18 14.30 29.08
C GLY A 583 -19.28 14.06 30.12
N ASP A 584 -20.51 14.45 29.80
CA ASP A 584 -21.70 14.19 30.63
C ASP A 584 -22.47 12.93 30.16
N SER A 585 -21.83 12.06 29.39
CA SER A 585 -22.41 10.79 28.94
C SER A 585 -22.22 9.67 29.97
N ASN A 586 -22.99 8.60 29.80
CA ASN A 586 -22.86 7.37 30.60
C ASN A 586 -21.73 6.44 30.11
N LEU A 587 -20.89 6.90 29.17
CA LEU A 587 -19.83 6.08 28.58
C LEU A 587 -18.60 6.06 29.49
N LEU A 588 -17.82 4.98 29.42
CA LEU A 588 -16.56 4.89 30.16
C LEU A 588 -15.36 5.26 29.26
N PRO A 589 -14.34 5.95 29.78
CA PRO A 589 -13.10 6.16 29.03
C PRO A 589 -12.45 4.81 28.68
N GLY A 590 -12.06 4.63 27.42
CA GLY A 590 -11.54 3.39 26.85
C GLY A 590 -12.61 2.41 26.37
N GLU A 591 -13.90 2.71 26.56
CA GLU A 591 -14.98 1.89 26.02
C GLU A 591 -15.03 1.98 24.49
N ILE A 592 -15.24 0.84 23.83
CA ILE A 592 -15.38 0.76 22.37
C ILE A 592 -16.86 0.60 22.03
N ILE A 593 -17.42 1.61 21.37
CA ILE A 593 -18.83 1.66 20.98
C ILE A 593 -18.98 1.80 19.46
N ASP A 594 -20.15 1.42 18.95
CA ASP A 594 -20.50 1.67 17.56
C ASP A 594 -20.55 3.17 17.25
N ARG A 595 -19.97 3.58 16.13
CA ARG A 595 -19.91 4.97 15.68
C ARG A 595 -21.29 5.62 15.64
N ILE A 596 -22.29 4.94 15.10
CA ILE A 596 -23.63 5.52 14.91
C ILE A 596 -24.29 5.75 16.27
N LYS A 597 -24.11 4.81 17.21
CA LYS A 597 -24.61 4.95 18.59
C LYS A 597 -23.94 6.12 19.30
N PHE A 598 -22.62 6.27 19.15
CA PHE A 598 -21.85 7.38 19.72
C PHE A 598 -22.29 8.74 19.15
N GLU A 599 -22.44 8.85 17.83
CA GLU A 599 -22.91 10.08 17.17
C GLU A 599 -24.32 10.47 17.62
N ASN A 600 -25.26 9.52 17.66
CA ASN A 600 -26.62 9.76 18.14
C ASN A 600 -26.67 10.20 19.62
N LEU A 601 -25.84 9.59 20.46
CA LEU A 601 -25.76 9.95 21.87
C LEU A 601 -25.22 11.37 22.05
N ASN A 602 -24.21 11.75 21.28
CA ASN A 602 -23.66 13.10 21.29
C ASN A 602 -24.62 14.16 20.73
N GLU A 603 -25.39 13.85 19.69
CA GLU A 603 -26.46 14.73 19.21
C GLU A 603 -27.51 14.97 20.29
N LYS A 604 -27.91 13.92 21.02
CA LYS A 604 -28.85 14.03 22.14
C LYS A 604 -28.28 14.90 23.27
N LEU A 605 -27.04 14.67 23.69
CA LEU A 605 -26.39 15.51 24.71
C LEU A 605 -26.31 16.98 24.30
N LYS A 606 -25.98 17.26 23.04
CA LYS A 606 -25.97 18.62 22.50
C LYS A 606 -27.37 19.27 22.54
N SER A 607 -28.42 18.52 22.20
CA SER A 607 -29.80 19.04 22.30
C SER A 607 -30.22 19.33 23.75
N GLU A 608 -29.64 18.63 24.72
CA GLU A 608 -29.86 18.84 26.16
C GLU A 608 -28.93 19.91 26.76
N GLY A 609 -28.06 20.55 25.96
CA GLY A 609 -27.08 21.54 26.43
C GLY A 609 -25.93 20.97 27.28
N LYS A 610 -25.75 19.64 27.28
CA LYS A 610 -24.71 18.93 28.03
C LYS A 610 -23.40 18.81 27.25
N LYS A 611 -22.30 18.52 27.94
CA LYS A 611 -20.99 18.31 27.31
C LYS A 611 -20.96 16.97 26.56
N PRO A 612 -20.72 16.98 25.23
CA PRO A 612 -20.63 15.75 24.46
C PRO A 612 -19.39 14.93 24.83
N ALA A 613 -19.46 13.62 24.63
CA ALA A 613 -18.32 12.74 24.77
C ALA A 613 -17.32 12.95 23.61
N LEU A 614 -16.02 12.85 23.92
CA LEU A 614 -14.94 12.86 22.92
C LEU A 614 -14.47 11.42 22.69
N GLY A 615 -14.36 11.03 21.43
CA GLY A 615 -13.92 9.70 21.04
C GLY A 615 -13.17 9.74 19.72
N GLU A 616 -12.29 8.76 19.53
CA GLU A 616 -11.46 8.60 18.33
C GLU A 616 -11.85 7.31 17.61
N ARG A 617 -11.81 7.32 16.27
CA ARG A 617 -12.08 6.10 15.51
C ARG A 617 -10.97 5.09 15.73
N VAL A 618 -11.34 3.82 15.85
CA VAL A 618 -10.40 2.71 15.96
C VAL A 618 -10.54 1.84 14.72
N LEU A 619 -9.39 1.54 14.10
CA LEU A 619 -9.34 0.55 13.03
C LEU A 619 -9.40 -0.85 13.64
N MET A 620 -10.34 -1.67 13.18
CA MET A 620 -10.46 -3.06 13.61
C MET A 620 -10.27 -3.99 12.43
N GLY A 621 -9.51 -5.08 12.65
CA GLY A 621 -9.40 -6.16 11.68
C GLY A 621 -10.76 -6.81 11.41
N ILE A 622 -10.98 -7.28 10.19
CA ILE A 622 -12.29 -7.81 9.74
C ILE A 622 -12.82 -8.94 10.63
N THR A 623 -11.97 -9.84 11.16
CA THR A 623 -12.38 -10.90 12.09
C THR A 623 -12.90 -10.34 13.41
N LYS A 624 -12.22 -9.32 13.96
CA LYS A 624 -12.62 -8.70 15.23
C LYS A 624 -13.87 -7.84 15.04
N ALA A 625 -13.99 -7.17 13.90
CA ALA A 625 -15.15 -6.36 13.54
C ALA A 625 -16.41 -7.23 13.35
N SER A 626 -16.31 -8.39 12.69
CA SER A 626 -17.45 -9.30 12.47
C SER A 626 -17.94 -9.99 13.75
N LEU A 627 -17.08 -10.24 14.74
CA LEU A 627 -17.49 -10.77 16.05
C LEU A 627 -18.18 -9.73 16.94
N GLN A 628 -17.99 -8.43 16.66
CA GLN A 628 -18.55 -7.32 17.43
C GLN A 628 -19.74 -6.63 16.74
N THR A 629 -20.47 -7.38 15.90
CA THR A 629 -21.73 -6.94 15.31
C THR A 629 -22.82 -6.86 16.37
N ASP A 630 -23.84 -6.04 16.10
CA ASP A 630 -24.99 -5.92 17.01
C ASP A 630 -25.87 -7.17 16.99
N SER A 631 -26.00 -7.82 15.83
CA SER A 631 -26.66 -9.13 15.73
C SER A 631 -25.77 -10.22 16.33
N PHE A 632 -26.28 -10.88 17.37
CA PHE A 632 -25.62 -12.05 17.93
C PHE A 632 -25.87 -13.30 17.06
N ILE A 633 -26.98 -13.37 16.32
CA ILE A 633 -27.28 -14.48 15.40
C ILE A 633 -26.25 -14.53 14.27
N SER A 634 -25.96 -13.38 13.66
CA SER A 634 -24.94 -13.26 12.60
C SER A 634 -23.53 -13.52 13.13
N ALA A 635 -23.19 -12.99 14.31
CA ALA A 635 -21.88 -13.23 14.93
C ALA A 635 -21.69 -14.72 15.28
N ALA A 636 -22.72 -15.39 15.82
CA ALA A 636 -22.67 -16.78 16.24
C ALA A 636 -22.48 -17.75 15.06
N SER A 637 -22.96 -17.39 13.87
CA SER A 637 -22.78 -18.19 12.65
C SER A 637 -21.38 -18.04 12.04
N PHE A 638 -20.61 -17.03 12.45
CA PHE A 638 -19.28 -16.77 11.91
C PHE A 638 -18.23 -17.66 12.58
N GLN A 639 -17.87 -17.34 13.83
CA GLN A 639 -16.84 -18.01 14.64
C GLN A 639 -17.12 -17.85 16.14
N GLU A 640 -16.42 -18.65 16.95
CA GLU A 640 -16.51 -18.60 18.43
C GLU A 640 -17.96 -18.68 18.96
N THR A 641 -18.81 -19.51 18.33
CA THR A 641 -20.25 -19.61 18.60
C THR A 641 -20.58 -19.71 20.09
N THR A 642 -19.87 -20.56 20.83
CA THR A 642 -20.07 -20.72 22.29
C THR A 642 -19.86 -19.39 23.03
N ARG A 643 -18.77 -18.68 22.74
CA ARG A 643 -18.45 -17.39 23.39
C ARG A 643 -19.49 -16.33 23.05
N VAL A 644 -19.91 -16.25 21.78
CA VAL A 644 -20.92 -15.27 21.32
C VAL A 644 -22.26 -15.51 22.00
N LEU A 645 -22.72 -16.76 22.04
CA LEU A 645 -23.99 -17.12 22.66
C LEU A 645 -23.95 -16.93 24.19
N THR A 646 -22.83 -17.26 24.85
CA THR A 646 -22.67 -16.99 26.28
C THR A 646 -22.74 -15.49 26.60
N ASP A 647 -22.05 -14.64 25.83
CA ASP A 647 -22.12 -13.18 25.99
C ASP A 647 -23.54 -12.64 25.76
N ALA A 648 -24.23 -13.15 24.74
CA ALA A 648 -25.59 -12.77 24.43
C ALA A 648 -26.57 -13.18 25.53
N SER A 649 -26.44 -14.39 26.08
CA SER A 649 -27.27 -14.90 27.18
C SER A 649 -27.05 -14.11 28.47
N ILE A 650 -25.80 -13.82 28.84
CA ILE A 650 -25.48 -13.05 30.06
C ILE A 650 -26.06 -11.63 29.96
N LYS A 651 -26.00 -11.00 28.78
CA LYS A 651 -26.49 -9.64 28.55
C LYS A 651 -27.98 -9.56 28.23
N GLY A 652 -28.67 -10.69 28.04
CA GLY A 652 -30.06 -10.72 27.56
C GLY A 652 -30.24 -10.00 26.22
N LYS A 653 -29.30 -10.16 25.28
CA LYS A 653 -29.34 -9.45 23.99
C LYS A 653 -30.59 -9.82 23.18
N VAL A 654 -31.24 -8.82 22.60
CA VAL A 654 -32.36 -8.97 21.67
C VAL A 654 -31.89 -8.64 20.26
N ASP A 655 -32.11 -9.55 19.31
CA ASP A 655 -31.78 -9.33 17.90
C ASP A 655 -32.95 -8.67 17.17
N THR A 656 -32.66 -7.66 16.35
CA THR A 656 -33.69 -6.89 15.61
C THR A 656 -33.82 -7.31 14.15
N LEU A 657 -33.03 -8.29 13.68
CA LEU A 657 -33.08 -8.85 12.33
C LEU A 657 -32.94 -7.79 11.24
N GLN A 658 -32.00 -6.85 11.41
CA GLN A 658 -31.77 -5.77 10.44
C GLN A 658 -30.75 -6.14 9.35
N GLY A 659 -29.93 -7.18 9.58
CA GLY A 659 -28.90 -7.65 8.67
C GLY A 659 -29.40 -8.70 7.68
N LEU A 660 -28.57 -9.01 6.70
CA LEU A 660 -28.88 -10.03 5.69
C LEU A 660 -28.92 -11.42 6.32
N LYS A 661 -27.91 -11.77 7.12
CA LYS A 661 -27.68 -13.16 7.54
C LYS A 661 -28.71 -13.64 8.56
N GLU A 662 -29.11 -12.80 9.51
CA GLU A 662 -30.15 -13.21 10.47
C GLU A 662 -31.46 -13.56 9.77
N ASN A 663 -31.85 -12.76 8.77
CA ASN A 663 -33.07 -13.02 8.00
C ASN A 663 -32.97 -14.30 7.17
N VAL A 664 -31.79 -14.61 6.60
CA VAL A 664 -31.56 -15.90 5.93
C VAL A 664 -31.71 -17.07 6.91
N ILE A 665 -31.10 -16.98 8.10
CA ILE A 665 -31.13 -18.04 9.11
C ILE A 665 -32.57 -18.31 9.61
N VAL A 666 -33.36 -17.26 9.81
CA VAL A 666 -34.75 -17.36 10.29
C VAL A 666 -35.74 -17.65 9.15
N GLY A 667 -35.30 -17.63 7.89
CA GLY A 667 -36.16 -17.88 6.73
C GLY A 667 -37.07 -16.71 6.34
N ARG A 668 -36.69 -15.47 6.67
CA ARG A 668 -37.38 -14.23 6.27
C ARG A 668 -36.75 -13.64 5.01
N LEU A 669 -37.48 -12.74 4.37
CA LEU A 669 -36.95 -11.95 3.26
C LEU A 669 -35.79 -11.07 3.75
N VAL A 670 -34.68 -11.11 3.02
CA VAL A 670 -33.51 -10.30 3.33
C VAL A 670 -33.80 -8.79 3.16
N PRO A 671 -33.27 -7.91 4.01
CA PRO A 671 -33.51 -6.47 3.97
C PRO A 671 -32.70 -5.74 2.87
N ALA A 672 -32.57 -6.37 1.70
CA ALA A 672 -31.93 -5.82 0.51
C ALA A 672 -32.75 -6.17 -0.75
N GLY A 673 -32.52 -5.45 -1.84
CA GLY A 673 -33.23 -5.63 -3.11
C GLY A 673 -34.75 -5.61 -2.92
N THR A 674 -35.43 -6.64 -3.42
CA THR A 674 -36.90 -6.78 -3.32
C THR A 674 -37.42 -6.81 -1.88
N GLY A 675 -36.66 -7.38 -0.95
CA GLY A 675 -37.06 -7.43 0.45
C GLY A 675 -37.02 -6.05 1.13
N SER A 676 -36.09 -5.18 0.71
CA SER A 676 -36.07 -3.78 1.16
C SER A 676 -37.30 -3.01 0.69
N VAL A 677 -37.69 -3.18 -0.59
CA VAL A 677 -38.89 -2.55 -1.18
C VAL A 677 -40.15 -3.02 -0.47
N LYS A 678 -40.30 -4.34 -0.24
CA LYS A 678 -41.46 -4.89 0.47
C LYS A 678 -41.53 -4.39 1.92
N SER A 679 -40.40 -4.30 2.61
CA SER A 679 -40.35 -3.73 3.97
C SER A 679 -40.82 -2.27 3.97
N LEU A 680 -40.42 -1.51 2.96
CA LEU A 680 -40.80 -0.10 2.80
C LEU A 680 -42.30 0.06 2.53
N TRP A 681 -42.88 -0.79 1.67
CA TRP A 681 -44.32 -0.84 1.44
C TRP A 681 -45.10 -1.25 2.69
N ASN A 682 -44.63 -2.25 3.43
CA ASN A 682 -45.27 -2.66 4.69
C ASN A 682 -45.24 -1.53 5.72
N LYS A 683 -44.10 -0.81 5.86
CA LYS A 683 -44.01 0.36 6.74
C LYS A 683 -44.94 1.48 6.31
N LYS A 684 -45.13 1.68 5.01
CA LYS A 684 -46.05 2.68 4.49
C LYS A 684 -47.51 2.30 4.78
N ALA A 685 -47.88 1.05 4.50
CA ALA A 685 -49.21 0.51 4.82
C ALA A 685 -49.54 0.66 6.30
N LEU A 686 -48.63 0.27 7.21
CA LEU A 686 -48.83 0.44 8.65
C LEU A 686 -49.02 1.92 9.06
N LYS A 687 -48.26 2.84 8.47
CA LYS A 687 -48.44 4.28 8.73
C LYS A 687 -49.76 4.80 8.21
N ASP A 688 -50.19 4.32 7.05
CA ASP A 688 -51.47 4.70 6.45
C ASP A 688 -52.64 4.15 7.30
N ASP A 689 -52.51 2.93 7.84
CA ASP A 689 -53.46 2.32 8.79
C ASP A 689 -53.50 3.09 10.13
N GLU A 690 -52.35 3.42 10.72
CA GLU A 690 -52.26 4.24 11.95
C GLU A 690 -52.90 5.61 11.76
N LYS A 691 -52.64 6.24 10.60
CA LYS A 691 -53.23 7.54 10.27
C LYS A 691 -54.75 7.42 10.12
N PHE A 692 -55.23 6.39 9.44
CA PHE A 692 -56.66 6.11 9.29
C PHE A 692 -57.35 5.92 10.64
N LEU A 693 -56.76 5.14 11.55
CA LEU A 693 -57.27 4.96 12.92
C LEU A 693 -57.30 6.29 13.68
N SER A 694 -56.23 7.09 13.60
CA SER A 694 -56.16 8.40 14.28
C SER A 694 -57.19 9.41 13.74
N ASP A 695 -57.50 9.33 12.44
CA ASP A 695 -58.51 10.17 11.82
C ASP A 695 -59.93 9.69 12.17
N GLN A 696 -60.15 8.38 12.35
CA GLN A 696 -61.40 7.83 12.89
C GLN A 696 -61.63 8.21 14.36
N GLU A 697 -60.60 8.16 15.21
CA GLU A 697 -60.70 8.59 16.62
C GLU A 697 -61.00 10.09 16.75
N LYS A 698 -60.53 10.92 15.80
CA LYS A 698 -60.90 12.35 15.75
C LYS A 698 -62.32 12.58 15.23
N ALA A 699 -62.82 11.70 14.36
CA ALA A 699 -64.16 11.80 13.79
C ALA A 699 -65.26 11.31 14.75
N ASN A 700 -64.94 10.36 15.64
CA ASN A 700 -65.80 9.86 16.70
C ASN A 700 -65.17 10.13 18.06
N PRO A 701 -65.35 11.33 18.66
CA PRO A 701 -64.96 11.55 20.05
C PRO A 701 -65.74 10.55 20.92
N PRO A 702 -65.12 9.96 21.96
CA PRO A 702 -65.86 9.11 22.88
C PRO A 702 -67.01 9.92 23.48
N GLU A 703 -68.25 9.41 23.34
CA GLU A 703 -69.40 9.94 24.07
C GLU A 703 -69.02 9.95 25.56
N THR A 704 -68.89 11.15 26.12
CA THR A 704 -68.82 11.37 27.56
C THR A 704 -69.96 10.56 28.19
N GLN A 705 -69.61 9.57 29.02
CA GLN A 705 -70.55 8.86 29.88
C GLN A 705 -71.21 9.90 30.80
N ILE A 706 -72.34 10.42 30.36
CA ILE A 706 -73.32 11.07 31.19
C ILE A 706 -74.28 9.97 31.64
N ASN A 707 -74.40 9.85 32.97
CA ASN A 707 -75.33 9.02 33.75
C ASN A 707 -74.87 7.60 34.11
N GLN A 708 -74.39 7.46 35.35
CA GLN A 708 -75.08 6.64 36.36
C GLN A 708 -74.83 7.24 37.76
N GLN A 709 -75.93 7.73 38.34
CA GLN A 709 -76.27 8.21 39.70
C GLN A 709 -75.17 8.57 40.71
#